data_AF-A0A1I6JDV7-F1
#
_entry.id   AF-A0A1I6JDV7-F1
#
_cell.length_a   1.000
_cell.length_b   1.000
_cell.length_c   1.000
_cell.angle_alpha   90.00
_cell.angle_beta   90.00
_cell.angle_gamma   90.00
#
_symmetry.space_group_name_H-M   'P 1'
#
loop_
_entity.id
_entity.type
_entity.pdbx_description
1 polymer ?
#
loop_
_entity_poly.entity_id
_entity_poly.type
_entity_poly.pdbx_seq_one_letter_code
_entity_poly.pdbx_strand_id
1 'polypeptide(L)'
;MTIEETIAAFRSSVSPNLLAERDFIDWPAIELQQRNTANAVHEIQLLVNEGDLSRDRLAEFLRTKPLSYPLFLDLIAFNTSGSQVEKWGLPQFLSHGSNRADWVAGQLLHVGLGRILRTDTPVEALLRVAEVYKDSYKRRFRSAGEMETRTHRLVHAAVGAANASLQVKVSVNSAALVDAGLRRSLTHVLAVGNRPVAGVATVFQNQSGGRQQRDLAFTYPNLQERMTELGMALILLADGQGLKEVSDRTLSTLFEAVRYPMSLAQAESGSLAEAIKQAATVDAPRTVERVALDKIIEEGLRTRLEVRAEDLPVGPNQARLALASYAEGRHQIALELGDGAQSVSWGRRPWVERARTLKRNFSTGQAIALFAEMVGDPRSSIGLLDTTADLVAPQIQPFASRLHVASNSAPLTPERARTVAQQSIEQAPGSPVAIYLAPHQLDAEQLQAHRKSQIFLPTNVVVLSPDHLESMAERRRPILPLMDFVLTQSDLTKVSPYILNNATPARMFYGREREAATVLQTIATNSVAILGSRRIGKTSLIRRLQLELSNMRFQTYFGDCQTVRTWADFGDLARRKWGVDLQADFRPDHMADLVAKLGERGEGQVVIILDEIDQLLDWDSTPSNDSVPEGFFRACRSLSQEGAAHFVFSGERRIANRLWDPLSPHWNFCREVQLAQLDRSDALSLLIDPLRAMNIQIVDGSAFENEAWSRTSGHPQIVQYLGDRLIRSLDDRADRRNLTLSAEDVVDTTETFEFAEHYLTTYWGQATPFEKAVSRAVAAGATTSAEIIERLPGDETAWGENTLAGALRMLRLYGVVEERDGQLQMRASWFSQALSHYND
;
A
#
# COMPACT_ATOMS: atom_id res chain seq x y z
N MET A 1 11.80 -37.17 -23.95
CA MET A 1 12.00 -37.01 -22.50
C MET A 1 10.74 -36.38 -21.97
N THR A 2 10.09 -36.98 -20.96
CA THR A 2 8.92 -36.36 -20.33
C THR A 2 9.34 -35.09 -19.58
N ILE A 3 8.40 -34.20 -19.28
CA ILE A 3 8.69 -33.00 -18.47
C ILE A 3 9.26 -33.41 -17.10
N GLU A 4 8.72 -34.49 -16.50
CA GLU A 4 9.20 -35.03 -15.22
C GLU A 4 10.66 -35.49 -15.29
N GLU A 5 11.04 -36.24 -16.34
CA GLU A 5 12.44 -36.64 -16.56
C GLU A 5 13.35 -35.43 -16.74
N THR A 6 12.87 -34.40 -17.44
CA THR A 6 13.62 -33.16 -17.70
C THR A 6 13.85 -32.37 -16.40
N ILE A 7 12.82 -32.26 -15.56
CA ILE A 7 12.89 -31.63 -14.24
C ILE A 7 13.85 -32.41 -13.33
N ALA A 8 13.78 -33.75 -13.34
CA ALA A 8 14.67 -34.59 -12.54
C ALA A 8 16.14 -34.42 -12.98
N ALA A 9 16.41 -34.42 -14.29
CA ALA A 9 17.74 -34.18 -14.84
C ALA A 9 18.25 -32.78 -14.49
N PHE A 10 17.40 -31.75 -14.61
CA PHE A 10 17.72 -30.38 -14.20
C PHE A 10 18.10 -30.33 -12.72
N ARG A 11 17.25 -30.83 -11.81
CA ARG A 11 17.55 -30.84 -10.36
C ARG A 11 18.82 -31.60 -10.00
N SER A 12 19.12 -32.69 -10.70
CA SER A 12 20.35 -33.46 -10.47
C SER A 12 21.61 -32.69 -10.87
N SER A 13 21.48 -31.74 -11.79
CA SER A 13 22.57 -30.93 -12.32
C SER A 13 22.73 -29.56 -11.65
N VAL A 14 21.76 -29.16 -10.81
CA VAL A 14 21.83 -27.91 -10.04
C VAL A 14 22.91 -28.02 -8.96
N SER A 15 23.80 -27.03 -8.93
CA SER A 15 24.87 -26.89 -7.96
C SER A 15 24.28 -26.63 -6.56
N PRO A 16 24.61 -27.47 -5.55
CA PRO A 16 24.11 -27.26 -4.18
C PRO A 16 24.75 -26.03 -3.51
N ASN A 17 25.92 -25.60 -3.96
CA ASN A 17 26.57 -24.37 -3.55
C ASN A 17 27.06 -23.62 -4.77
N LEU A 18 26.49 -22.45 -5.01
CA LEU A 18 26.94 -21.54 -6.08
C LEU A 18 28.24 -20.81 -5.70
N LEU A 19 28.49 -20.71 -4.39
CA LEU A 19 29.59 -19.93 -3.84
C LEU A 19 30.69 -20.86 -3.36
N ALA A 20 31.92 -20.58 -3.75
CA ALA A 20 33.10 -21.18 -3.16
C ALA A 20 33.34 -20.61 -1.75
N GLU A 21 34.12 -21.32 -0.93
CA GLU A 21 34.47 -20.87 0.43
C GLU A 21 35.10 -19.47 0.46
N ARG A 22 35.91 -19.15 -0.55
CA ARG A 22 36.54 -17.82 -0.75
C ARG A 22 35.55 -16.68 -1.05
N ASP A 23 34.34 -17.01 -1.50
CA ASP A 23 33.31 -16.02 -1.85
C ASP A 23 32.58 -15.53 -0.59
N PHE A 24 32.61 -16.33 0.49
CA PHE A 24 32.01 -15.98 1.76
C PHE A 24 32.86 -14.97 2.52
N ILE A 25 34.18 -15.16 2.62
CA ILE A 25 35.06 -14.24 3.34
C ILE A 25 36.36 -14.09 2.54
N ASP A 26 36.74 -12.84 2.23
CA ASP A 26 38.03 -12.55 1.60
C ASP A 26 39.16 -12.58 2.65
N TRP A 27 39.50 -13.77 3.13
CA TRP A 27 40.58 -13.93 4.11
C TRP A 27 41.90 -13.29 3.66
N PRO A 28 42.35 -13.42 2.40
CA PRO A 28 43.55 -12.73 1.92
C PRO A 28 43.49 -11.20 2.07
N ALA A 29 42.35 -10.58 1.73
CA ALA A 29 42.17 -9.14 1.90
C ALA A 29 42.14 -8.72 3.38
N ILE A 30 41.47 -9.49 4.24
CA ILE A 30 41.40 -9.24 5.68
C ILE A 30 42.78 -9.38 6.32
N GLU A 31 43.53 -10.43 5.97
CA GLU A 31 44.90 -10.65 6.45
C GLU A 31 45.86 -9.57 5.96
N LEU A 32 45.70 -9.12 4.71
CA LEU A 32 46.46 -7.98 4.19
C LEU A 32 46.16 -6.69 4.97
N GLN A 33 44.89 -6.42 5.25
CA GLN A 33 44.48 -5.26 6.03
C GLN A 33 45.03 -5.33 7.46
N GLN A 34 45.00 -6.48 8.12
CA GLN A 34 45.60 -6.69 9.44
C GLN A 34 47.11 -6.45 9.44
N ARG A 35 47.83 -6.94 8.42
CA ARG A 35 49.28 -6.65 8.29
C ARG A 35 49.54 -5.16 8.11
N ASN A 36 48.71 -4.47 7.33
CA ASN A 36 48.86 -3.03 7.09
C ASN A 36 48.56 -2.19 8.34
N THR A 37 47.71 -2.67 9.24
CA THR A 37 47.28 -1.94 10.45
C THR A 37 47.96 -2.42 11.74
N ALA A 38 48.80 -3.46 11.68
CA ALA A 38 49.40 -4.12 12.84
C ALA A 38 50.05 -3.17 13.86
N ASN A 39 50.78 -2.15 13.39
CA ASN A 39 51.41 -1.16 14.28
C ASN A 39 50.37 -0.35 15.06
N ALA A 40 49.31 0.11 14.39
CA ALA A 40 48.24 0.87 15.06
C ALA A 40 47.42 -0.01 16.01
N VAL A 41 47.21 -1.30 15.65
CA VAL A 41 46.59 -2.29 16.54
C VAL A 41 47.40 -2.47 17.81
N HIS A 42 48.73 -2.59 17.69
CA HIS A 42 49.63 -2.73 18.83
C HIS A 42 49.54 -1.50 19.77
N GLU A 43 49.53 -0.29 19.21
CA GLU A 43 49.41 0.96 19.98
C GLU A 43 48.06 1.05 20.71
N ILE A 44 46.96 0.64 20.06
CA ILE A 44 45.65 0.56 20.72
C ILE A 44 45.66 -0.51 21.82
N GLN A 45 46.31 -1.65 21.60
CA GLN A 45 46.41 -2.70 22.63
C GLN A 45 47.15 -2.21 23.87
N LEU A 46 48.23 -1.43 23.71
CA LEU A 46 48.93 -0.80 24.84
C LEU A 46 47.99 0.14 25.61
N LEU A 47 47.25 1.01 24.91
CA LEU A 47 46.24 1.88 25.53
C LEU A 47 45.18 1.09 26.32
N VAL A 48 44.71 -0.03 25.77
CA VAL A 48 43.70 -0.89 26.43
C VAL A 48 44.27 -1.60 27.65
N ASN A 49 45.52 -2.06 27.58
CA ASN A 49 46.20 -2.74 28.69
C ASN A 49 46.51 -1.79 29.86
N GLU A 50 46.72 -0.50 29.59
CA GLU A 50 46.86 0.54 30.64
C GLU A 50 45.58 0.66 31.49
N GLY A 51 44.42 0.26 30.96
CA GLY A 51 43.14 0.23 31.68
C GLY A 51 42.46 1.59 31.85
N ASP A 52 43.06 2.69 31.36
CA ASP A 52 42.49 4.04 31.40
C ASP A 52 42.05 4.50 30.00
N LEU A 53 40.76 4.28 29.70
CA LEU A 53 40.07 4.84 28.53
C LEU A 53 39.23 6.06 28.90
N SER A 54 39.71 6.89 29.84
CA SER A 54 39.09 8.19 30.08
C SER A 54 39.12 9.07 28.82
N ARG A 55 38.20 10.04 28.78
CA ARG A 55 38.08 10.98 27.65
C ARG A 55 39.40 11.70 27.35
N ASP A 56 40.08 12.16 28.39
CA ASP A 56 41.31 12.93 28.27
C ASP A 56 42.46 12.06 27.73
N ARG A 57 42.58 10.83 28.24
CA ARG A 57 43.60 9.88 27.79
C ARG A 57 43.37 9.43 26.36
N LEU A 58 42.13 9.11 25.98
CA LEU A 58 41.78 8.76 24.60
C LEU A 58 42.01 9.94 23.64
N ALA A 59 41.73 11.18 24.08
CA ALA A 59 41.99 12.36 23.26
C ALA A 59 43.49 12.64 23.08
N GLU A 60 44.30 12.48 24.12
CA GLU A 60 45.77 12.52 24.03
C GLU A 60 46.31 11.47 23.05
N PHE A 61 45.80 10.24 23.15
CA PHE A 61 46.14 9.17 22.22
C PHE A 61 45.77 9.52 20.77
N LEU A 62 44.56 10.03 20.52
CA LEU A 62 44.14 10.43 19.18
C LEU A 62 44.95 11.62 18.61
N ARG A 63 45.44 12.53 19.46
CA ARG A 63 46.34 13.62 19.02
C ARG A 63 47.69 13.10 18.56
N THR A 64 48.25 12.13 19.29
CA THR A 64 49.59 11.57 19.04
C THR A 64 49.57 10.49 17.95
N LYS A 65 48.53 9.67 17.89
CA LYS A 65 48.35 8.53 16.98
C LYS A 65 47.01 8.63 16.21
N PRO A 66 46.77 9.68 15.41
CA PRO A 66 45.51 9.87 14.70
C PRO A 66 45.22 8.78 13.66
N LEU A 67 46.23 8.06 13.17
CA LEU A 67 46.04 6.93 12.25
C LEU A 67 45.32 5.74 12.89
N SER A 68 45.23 5.69 14.22
CA SER A 68 44.44 4.69 14.95
C SER A 68 42.94 4.99 14.94
N TYR A 69 42.53 6.21 14.55
CA TYR A 69 41.14 6.64 14.57
C TYR A 69 40.20 5.78 13.69
N PRO A 70 40.53 5.47 12.42
CA PRO A 70 39.69 4.59 11.61
C PRO A 70 39.48 3.22 12.26
N LEU A 71 40.48 2.68 12.95
CA LEU A 71 40.36 1.39 13.65
C LEU A 71 39.36 1.45 14.81
N PHE A 72 39.29 2.59 15.52
CA PHE A 72 38.25 2.78 16.52
C PHE A 72 36.85 2.82 15.90
N LEU A 73 36.68 3.50 14.75
CA LEU A 73 35.41 3.47 14.01
C LEU A 73 35.05 2.06 13.55
N ASP A 74 36.05 1.29 13.11
CA ASP A 74 35.86 -0.10 12.68
C ASP A 74 35.38 -0.99 13.84
N LEU A 75 35.96 -0.82 15.03
CA LEU A 75 35.58 -1.57 16.23
C LEU A 75 34.14 -1.31 16.69
N ILE A 76 33.59 -0.12 16.42
CA ILE A 76 32.18 0.21 16.68
C ILE A 76 31.28 0.01 15.46
N ALA A 77 31.77 -0.71 14.44
CA ALA A 77 31.04 -1.05 13.22
C ALA A 77 30.54 0.16 12.39
N PHE A 78 31.20 1.31 12.50
CA PHE A 78 30.93 2.45 11.62
C PHE A 78 31.61 2.22 10.26
N ASN A 79 30.82 2.30 9.18
CA ASN A 79 31.37 2.20 7.84
C ASN A 79 32.12 3.48 7.48
N THR A 80 33.45 3.40 7.41
CA THR A 80 34.34 4.53 7.10
C THR A 80 34.22 5.02 5.65
N SER A 81 33.52 4.30 4.76
CA SER A 81 33.41 4.63 3.34
C SER A 81 32.10 5.32 2.92
N GLY A 82 31.44 6.09 3.79
CA GLY A 82 30.18 6.77 3.42
C GLY A 82 29.74 7.91 4.35
N SER A 83 28.70 8.63 3.94
CA SER A 83 28.10 9.78 4.65
C SER A 83 27.54 9.46 6.05
N GLN A 84 27.58 8.20 6.48
CA GLN A 84 27.11 7.79 7.80
C GLN A 84 27.95 8.37 8.93
N VAL A 85 29.28 8.42 8.82
CA VAL A 85 30.14 9.00 9.87
C VAL A 85 29.84 10.51 10.05
N GLU A 86 29.60 11.21 8.94
CA GLU A 86 29.27 12.64 8.93
C GLU A 86 27.88 12.95 9.52
N LYS A 87 26.90 12.05 9.37
CA LYS A 87 25.57 12.19 10.01
C LYS A 87 25.66 12.22 11.54
N TRP A 88 26.69 11.61 12.12
CA TRP A 88 26.97 11.64 13.56
C TRP A 88 27.94 12.77 13.95
N GLY A 89 28.25 13.68 13.02
CA GLY A 89 29.19 14.78 13.20
C GLY A 89 30.65 14.35 13.32
N LEU A 90 30.96 13.05 13.24
CA LEU A 90 32.31 12.53 13.33
C LEU A 90 33.08 12.83 12.02
N PRO A 91 34.37 13.22 12.09
CA PRO A 91 35.15 13.45 10.88
C PRO A 91 35.52 12.12 10.23
N GLN A 92 35.68 12.07 8.91
CA GLN A 92 36.18 10.85 8.23
C GLN A 92 37.64 10.54 8.60
N PHE A 93 38.44 11.58 8.83
CA PHE A 93 39.85 11.47 9.20
C PHE A 93 40.19 12.46 10.31
N LEU A 94 41.12 12.08 11.18
CA LEU A 94 41.73 13.00 12.15
C LEU A 94 43.14 13.37 11.68
N SER A 95 43.45 14.68 11.71
CA SER A 95 44.79 15.18 11.46
C SER A 95 45.62 15.22 12.75
N HIS A 96 46.95 15.18 12.62
CA HIS A 96 47.86 15.37 13.75
C HIS A 96 47.59 16.72 14.44
N GLY A 97 47.53 16.70 15.77
CA GLY A 97 47.31 17.91 16.57
C GLY A 97 45.91 18.51 16.45
N SER A 98 44.93 17.76 15.92
CA SER A 98 43.56 18.27 15.78
C SER A 98 42.94 18.63 17.14
N ASN A 99 42.50 19.89 17.27
CA ASN A 99 41.72 20.37 18.42
C ASN A 99 40.36 19.63 18.57
N ARG A 100 39.97 18.84 17.56
CA ARG A 100 38.74 18.02 17.61
C ARG A 100 38.93 16.69 18.34
N ALA A 101 40.15 16.29 18.70
CA ALA A 101 40.41 15.01 19.37
C ALA A 101 39.63 14.85 20.69
N ASP A 102 39.53 15.91 21.50
CA ASP A 102 38.79 15.88 22.77
C ASP A 102 37.28 15.69 22.57
N TRP A 103 36.75 16.22 21.47
CA TRP A 103 35.35 16.04 21.09
C TRP A 103 35.11 14.63 20.54
N VAL A 104 35.96 14.16 19.62
CA VAL A 104 35.86 12.81 19.02
C VAL A 104 35.99 11.73 20.09
N ALA A 105 36.94 11.85 21.03
CA ALA A 105 37.08 10.92 22.15
C ALA A 105 35.80 10.82 22.98
N GLY A 106 35.15 11.96 23.26
CA GLY A 106 33.87 12.00 23.96
C GLY A 106 32.77 11.27 23.20
N GLN A 107 32.68 11.46 21.89
CA GLN A 107 31.70 10.78 21.04
C GLN A 107 31.95 9.27 20.95
N LEU A 108 33.21 8.84 20.77
CA LEU A 108 33.55 7.41 20.72
C LEU A 108 33.18 6.69 22.02
N LEU A 109 33.45 7.31 23.17
CA LEU A 109 33.06 6.77 24.47
C LEU A 109 31.53 6.76 24.65
N HIS A 110 30.85 7.81 24.21
CA HIS A 110 29.39 7.90 24.25
C HIS A 110 28.71 6.80 23.44
N VAL A 111 29.23 6.51 22.25
CA VAL A 111 28.76 5.42 21.36
C VAL A 111 29.09 4.03 21.94
N GLY A 112 29.94 3.96 22.97
CA GLY A 112 30.19 2.75 23.73
C GLY A 112 31.54 2.08 23.48
N LEU A 113 32.53 2.79 22.90
CA LEU A 113 33.88 2.24 22.69
C LEU A 113 34.49 1.68 23.99
N GLY A 114 34.31 2.37 25.13
CA GLY A 114 34.79 1.90 26.43
C GLY A 114 34.08 0.64 26.95
N ARG A 115 32.90 0.29 26.41
CA ARG A 115 32.22 -0.98 26.73
C ARG A 115 32.83 -2.15 25.96
N ILE A 116 33.38 -1.88 24.77
CA ILE A 116 34.01 -2.86 23.86
C ILE A 116 35.46 -3.12 24.30
N LEU A 117 36.21 -2.05 24.56
CA LEU A 117 37.62 -2.10 24.94
C LEU A 117 37.77 -2.08 26.47
N ARG A 118 37.51 -3.22 27.11
CA ARG A 118 37.84 -3.40 28.53
C ARG A 118 39.31 -3.74 28.69
N THR A 119 39.86 -3.59 29.90
CA THR A 119 41.21 -4.05 30.21
C THR A 119 41.39 -5.51 29.77
N ASP A 120 42.53 -5.81 29.14
CA ASP A 120 42.87 -7.12 28.55
C ASP A 120 42.03 -7.56 27.34
N THR A 121 41.17 -6.71 26.78
CA THR A 121 40.47 -7.03 25.52
C THR A 121 41.48 -7.22 24.37
N PRO A 122 41.43 -8.34 23.61
CA PRO A 122 42.32 -8.57 22.48
C PRO A 122 41.88 -7.77 21.24
N VAL A 123 42.50 -6.61 21.04
CA VAL A 123 42.12 -5.65 19.98
C VAL A 123 42.24 -6.25 18.58
N GLU A 124 43.28 -7.06 18.34
CA GLU A 124 43.49 -7.73 17.05
C GLU A 124 42.32 -8.66 16.68
N ALA A 125 41.83 -9.44 17.66
CA ALA A 125 40.72 -10.37 17.44
C ALA A 125 39.42 -9.62 17.15
N LEU A 126 39.15 -8.52 17.86
CA LEU A 126 37.97 -7.69 17.60
C LEU A 126 38.02 -7.01 16.24
N LEU A 127 39.18 -6.49 15.84
CA LEU A 127 39.35 -5.91 14.51
C LEU A 127 39.21 -6.96 13.40
N ARG A 128 39.65 -8.20 13.63
CA ARG A 128 39.39 -9.31 12.69
C ARG A 128 37.89 -9.52 12.48
N VAL A 129 37.10 -9.51 13.55
CA VAL A 129 35.64 -9.61 13.46
C VAL A 129 35.03 -8.41 12.74
N ALA A 130 35.51 -7.20 13.04
CA ALA A 130 35.06 -5.97 12.36
C ALA A 130 35.34 -6.00 10.85
N GLU A 131 36.51 -6.48 10.42
CA GLU A 131 36.84 -6.63 9.00
C GLU A 131 35.99 -7.70 8.31
N VAL A 132 35.69 -8.83 8.99
CA VAL A 132 34.73 -9.83 8.48
C VAL A 132 33.34 -9.22 8.32
N TYR A 133 32.91 -8.35 9.25
CA TYR A 133 31.66 -7.62 9.16
C TYR A 133 31.65 -6.64 7.99
N LYS A 134 32.71 -5.86 7.77
CA LYS A 134 32.83 -4.96 6.60
C LYS A 134 32.79 -5.73 5.28
N ASP A 135 33.49 -6.86 5.22
CA ASP A 135 33.49 -7.71 4.04
C ASP A 135 32.08 -8.26 3.74
N SER A 136 31.21 -8.42 4.74
CA SER A 136 29.82 -8.90 4.54
C SER A 136 29.01 -8.08 3.53
N TYR A 137 29.24 -6.76 3.47
CA TYR A 137 28.62 -5.88 2.48
C TYR A 137 29.17 -6.10 1.05
N LYS A 138 30.42 -6.56 0.95
CA LYS A 138 31.10 -6.83 -0.33
C LYS A 138 30.78 -8.22 -0.87
N ARG A 139 30.36 -9.17 -0.02
CA ARG A 139 30.04 -10.56 -0.41
C ARG A 139 29.06 -10.62 -1.57
N ARG A 140 27.97 -9.83 -1.53
CA ARG A 140 26.94 -9.81 -2.59
C ARG A 140 27.52 -9.39 -3.94
N PHE A 141 28.45 -8.44 -3.94
CA PHE A 141 29.08 -7.95 -5.17
C PHE A 141 30.14 -8.93 -5.71
N ARG A 142 30.94 -9.54 -4.82
CA ARG A 142 31.96 -10.55 -5.21
C ARG A 142 31.31 -11.78 -5.85
N SER A 143 30.30 -12.34 -5.18
CA SER A 143 29.51 -13.48 -5.69
C SER A 143 28.82 -13.17 -7.02
N ALA A 144 28.17 -12.00 -7.15
CA ALA A 144 27.54 -11.61 -8.40
C ALA A 144 28.56 -11.47 -9.54
N GLY A 145 29.70 -10.81 -9.29
CA GLY A 145 30.74 -10.59 -10.30
C GLY A 145 31.43 -11.88 -10.75
N GLU A 146 31.70 -12.83 -9.86
CA GLU A 146 32.27 -14.13 -10.23
C GLU A 146 31.28 -14.96 -11.05
N MET A 147 30.00 -14.96 -10.68
CA MET A 147 28.94 -15.63 -11.45
C MET A 147 28.75 -14.99 -12.83
N GLU A 148 28.79 -13.67 -12.93
CA GLU A 148 28.74 -12.94 -14.19
C GLU A 148 29.94 -13.30 -15.07
N THR A 149 31.15 -13.31 -14.50
CA THR A 149 32.39 -13.69 -15.20
C THR A 149 32.35 -15.15 -15.68
N ARG A 150 31.85 -16.06 -14.84
CA ARG A 150 31.66 -17.49 -15.20
C ARG A 150 30.66 -17.62 -16.33
N THR A 151 29.50 -16.97 -16.22
CA THR A 151 28.45 -16.96 -17.26
C THR A 151 28.98 -16.41 -18.57
N HIS A 152 29.70 -15.29 -18.54
CA HIS A 152 30.28 -14.68 -19.73
C HIS A 152 31.25 -15.64 -20.44
N ARG A 153 32.18 -16.27 -19.70
CA ARG A 153 33.09 -17.28 -20.25
C ARG A 153 32.34 -18.45 -20.86
N LEU A 154 31.31 -18.94 -20.17
CA LEU A 154 30.48 -20.05 -20.62
C LEU A 154 29.75 -19.73 -21.93
N VAL A 155 29.10 -18.57 -22.01
CA VAL A 155 28.38 -18.12 -23.22
C VAL A 155 29.36 -17.98 -24.39
N HIS A 156 30.53 -17.34 -24.19
CA HIS A 156 31.52 -17.20 -25.25
C HIS A 156 32.10 -18.55 -25.72
N ALA A 157 32.38 -19.47 -24.80
CA ALA A 157 32.83 -20.81 -25.14
C ALA A 157 31.76 -21.58 -25.93
N ALA A 158 30.49 -21.51 -25.50
CA ALA A 158 29.37 -22.15 -26.17
C ALA A 158 29.08 -21.56 -27.55
N VAL A 159 29.21 -20.23 -27.73
CA VAL A 159 29.15 -19.58 -29.05
C VAL A 159 30.27 -20.09 -29.97
N GLY A 160 31.50 -20.22 -29.45
CA GLY A 160 32.63 -20.79 -30.19
C GLY A 160 32.35 -22.23 -30.63
N ALA A 161 31.85 -23.07 -29.73
CA ALA A 161 31.49 -24.46 -30.00
C ALA A 161 30.32 -24.58 -30.99
N ALA A 162 29.29 -23.73 -30.87
CA ALA A 162 28.16 -23.69 -31.81
C ALA A 162 28.63 -23.33 -33.23
N ASN A 163 29.46 -22.28 -33.34
CA ASN A 163 30.01 -21.80 -34.61
C ASN A 163 30.92 -22.80 -35.34
N ALA A 164 31.49 -23.78 -34.64
CA ALA A 164 32.25 -24.86 -35.28
C ALA A 164 31.38 -25.76 -36.17
N SER A 165 30.05 -25.78 -35.94
CA SER A 165 29.09 -26.63 -36.64
C SER A 165 28.02 -25.88 -37.45
N LEU A 166 27.88 -24.57 -37.26
CA LEU A 166 26.90 -23.74 -37.96
C LEU A 166 27.48 -23.17 -39.27
N GLN A 167 26.67 -23.15 -40.33
CA GLN A 167 27.01 -22.44 -41.57
C GLN A 167 27.03 -20.92 -41.40
N VAL A 168 26.23 -20.40 -40.47
CA VAL A 168 26.12 -18.96 -40.17
C VAL A 168 26.66 -18.68 -38.78
N LYS A 169 27.56 -17.69 -38.66
CA LYS A 169 28.21 -17.35 -37.39
C LYS A 169 27.26 -16.59 -36.47
N VAL A 170 27.14 -17.08 -35.23
CA VAL A 170 26.52 -16.40 -34.10
C VAL A 170 27.58 -15.57 -33.37
N SER A 171 27.23 -14.36 -32.95
CA SER A 171 28.05 -13.51 -32.09
C SER A 171 27.25 -12.99 -30.91
N VAL A 172 27.95 -12.62 -29.83
CA VAL A 172 27.36 -11.85 -28.73
C VAL A 172 27.28 -10.40 -29.18
N ASN A 173 26.08 -9.86 -29.36
CA ASN A 173 25.85 -8.49 -29.83
C ASN A 173 24.63 -7.88 -29.15
N SER A 174 24.84 -7.24 -28.00
CA SER A 174 23.78 -6.55 -27.24
C SER A 174 23.11 -5.42 -28.00
N ALA A 175 23.79 -4.82 -28.99
CA ALA A 175 23.23 -3.73 -29.78
C ALA A 175 22.20 -4.21 -30.83
N ALA A 176 22.18 -5.51 -31.17
CA ALA A 176 21.24 -6.07 -32.14
C ALA A 176 19.77 -6.02 -31.66
N LEU A 177 19.53 -6.00 -30.35
CA LEU A 177 18.19 -5.90 -29.77
C LEU A 177 17.84 -4.45 -29.46
N VAL A 178 16.98 -3.81 -30.26
CA VAL A 178 16.64 -2.37 -30.10
C VAL A 178 15.84 -2.06 -28.82
N ASP A 179 15.00 -2.99 -28.34
CA ASP A 179 14.20 -2.81 -27.13
C ASP A 179 15.09 -2.71 -25.88
N ALA A 180 15.25 -1.51 -25.35
CA ALA A 180 16.08 -1.23 -24.18
C ALA A 180 15.51 -1.86 -22.89
N GLY A 181 14.20 -2.02 -22.79
CA GLY A 181 13.56 -2.65 -21.63
C GLY A 181 13.86 -4.14 -21.60
N LEU A 182 13.68 -4.83 -22.72
CA LEU A 182 14.00 -6.25 -22.86
C LEU A 182 15.50 -6.50 -22.69
N ARG A 183 16.34 -5.62 -23.26
CA ARG A 183 17.80 -5.71 -23.14
C ARG A 183 18.29 -5.64 -21.70
N ARG A 184 17.64 -4.84 -20.83
CA ARG A 184 17.99 -4.76 -19.39
C ARG A 184 17.67 -6.04 -18.63
N SER A 185 16.76 -6.87 -19.13
CA SER A 185 16.39 -8.15 -18.53
C SER A 185 17.26 -9.32 -19.00
N LEU A 186 18.20 -9.09 -19.92
CA LEU A 186 19.06 -10.10 -20.52
C LEU A 186 20.52 -9.82 -20.17
N THR A 187 21.25 -10.86 -19.79
CA THR A 187 22.68 -10.80 -19.53
C THR A 187 23.47 -10.73 -20.84
N HIS A 188 23.05 -11.50 -21.85
CA HIS A 188 23.66 -11.48 -23.18
C HIS A 188 22.59 -11.52 -24.27
N VAL A 189 22.88 -10.91 -25.43
CA VAL A 189 22.08 -11.05 -26.65
C VAL A 189 22.94 -11.74 -27.70
N LEU A 190 22.41 -12.82 -28.27
CA LEU A 190 23.04 -13.57 -29.33
C LEU A 190 22.43 -13.16 -30.66
N ALA A 191 23.27 -12.91 -31.66
CA ALA A 191 22.86 -12.43 -32.97
C ALA A 191 23.53 -13.20 -34.10
N VAL A 192 22.82 -13.29 -35.21
CA VAL A 192 23.35 -13.72 -36.51
C VAL A 192 23.43 -12.47 -37.39
N GLY A 193 24.64 -11.95 -37.61
CA GLY A 193 24.82 -10.61 -38.15
C GLY A 193 24.25 -9.54 -37.20
N ASN A 194 23.30 -8.74 -37.68
CA ASN A 194 22.56 -7.77 -36.86
C ASN A 194 21.18 -8.26 -36.40
N ARG A 195 20.81 -9.51 -36.72
CA ARG A 195 19.53 -10.09 -36.30
C ARG A 195 19.69 -10.75 -34.93
N PRO A 196 19.00 -10.30 -33.87
CA PRO A 196 19.00 -11.01 -32.60
C PRO A 196 18.24 -12.34 -32.75
N VAL A 197 18.82 -13.44 -32.27
CA VAL A 197 18.25 -14.79 -32.38
C VAL A 197 17.94 -15.43 -31.02
N ALA A 198 18.64 -15.01 -29.97
CA ALA A 198 18.37 -15.44 -28.61
C ALA A 198 18.84 -14.40 -27.59
N GLY A 199 18.23 -14.44 -26.41
CA GLY A 199 18.67 -13.72 -25.22
C GLY A 199 19.02 -14.71 -24.13
N VAL A 200 20.13 -14.46 -23.43
CA VAL A 200 20.55 -15.27 -22.28
C VAL A 200 20.19 -14.50 -21.01
N ALA A 201 19.34 -15.08 -20.17
CA ALA A 201 19.06 -14.60 -18.82
C ALA A 201 19.69 -15.54 -17.79
N THR A 202 20.01 -15.00 -16.61
CA THR A 202 20.61 -15.77 -15.52
C THR A 202 19.84 -15.62 -14.22
N VAL A 203 19.61 -16.73 -13.53
CA VAL A 203 19.02 -16.76 -12.19
C VAL A 203 19.81 -17.68 -11.27
N PHE A 204 20.31 -17.13 -10.17
CA PHE A 204 21.16 -17.83 -9.21
C PHE A 204 20.52 -17.74 -7.83
N GLN A 205 20.19 -18.88 -7.20
CA GLN A 205 19.40 -18.91 -5.96
C GLN A 205 19.98 -19.87 -4.92
N ASN A 206 20.35 -19.35 -3.74
CA ASN A 206 20.82 -20.17 -2.62
C ASN A 206 19.71 -20.64 -1.68
N GLN A 207 18.55 -19.99 -1.69
CA GLN A 207 17.38 -20.34 -0.86
C GLN A 207 16.13 -20.20 -1.70
N SER A 208 15.10 -20.98 -1.41
CA SER A 208 13.78 -20.91 -2.03
C SER A 208 12.89 -19.87 -1.33
N GLY A 209 12.23 -19.00 -2.09
CA GLY A 209 11.36 -17.94 -1.55
C GLY A 209 10.23 -17.53 -2.50
N GLY A 210 9.17 -16.89 -1.97
CA GLY A 210 7.96 -16.57 -2.73
C GLY A 210 8.17 -15.66 -3.95
N ARG A 211 9.08 -14.68 -3.88
CA ARG A 211 9.46 -13.85 -5.04
C ARG A 211 10.06 -14.69 -6.17
N GLN A 212 10.92 -15.64 -5.81
CA GLN A 212 11.65 -16.47 -6.77
C GLN A 212 10.75 -17.48 -7.47
N GLN A 213 9.81 -18.08 -6.74
CA GLN A 213 8.79 -18.92 -7.35
C GLN A 213 7.94 -18.13 -8.34
N ARG A 214 7.62 -16.86 -8.03
CA ARG A 214 6.94 -15.97 -8.98
C ARG A 214 7.80 -15.67 -10.22
N ASP A 215 9.10 -15.41 -10.05
CA ASP A 215 9.97 -15.13 -11.20
C ASP A 215 10.06 -16.33 -12.16
N LEU A 216 10.16 -17.55 -11.62
CA LEU A 216 10.18 -18.77 -12.43
C LEU A 216 8.82 -19.08 -13.06
N ALA A 217 7.71 -18.83 -12.35
CA ALA A 217 6.37 -19.13 -12.84
C ALA A 217 5.77 -18.06 -13.78
N PHE A 218 6.24 -16.81 -13.71
CA PHE A 218 5.63 -15.70 -14.44
C PHE A 218 6.65 -14.82 -15.16
N THR A 219 7.70 -14.36 -14.49
CA THR A 219 8.64 -13.38 -15.07
C THR A 219 9.36 -13.94 -16.30
N TYR A 220 9.98 -15.12 -16.21
CA TYR A 220 10.67 -15.72 -17.35
C TYR A 220 9.73 -16.26 -18.44
N PRO A 221 8.59 -16.89 -18.11
CA PRO A 221 7.55 -17.18 -19.10
C PRO A 221 7.10 -15.95 -19.90
N ASN A 222 6.78 -14.84 -19.24
CA ASN A 222 6.40 -13.59 -19.91
C ASN A 222 7.56 -12.99 -20.74
N LEU A 223 8.80 -13.12 -20.24
CA LEU A 223 9.97 -12.70 -20.99
C LEU A 223 10.15 -13.53 -22.27
N GLN A 224 9.97 -14.85 -22.19
CA GLN A 224 10.00 -15.73 -23.36
C GLN A 224 8.86 -15.39 -24.34
N GLU A 225 7.64 -15.10 -23.86
CA GLU A 225 6.52 -14.69 -24.72
C GLU A 225 6.89 -13.43 -25.54
N ARG A 226 7.33 -12.36 -24.86
CA ARG A 226 7.80 -11.12 -25.51
C ARG A 226 8.98 -11.35 -26.46
N MET A 227 9.91 -12.24 -26.11
CA MET A 227 11.02 -12.60 -26.99
C MET A 227 10.55 -13.38 -28.22
N THR A 228 9.54 -14.23 -28.07
CA THR A 228 8.95 -14.99 -29.17
C THR A 228 8.29 -14.07 -30.19
N GLU A 229 7.64 -12.98 -29.75
CA GLU A 229 7.09 -11.94 -30.63
C GLU A 229 8.17 -11.29 -31.52
N LEU A 230 9.39 -11.13 -30.98
CA LEU A 230 10.55 -10.60 -31.70
C LEU A 230 11.35 -11.66 -32.46
N GLY A 231 11.01 -12.93 -32.28
CA GLY A 231 11.73 -14.03 -32.88
C GLY A 231 13.01 -14.46 -32.28
N MET A 232 13.08 -14.27 -30.98
CA MET A 232 14.18 -14.70 -30.15
C MET A 232 13.74 -15.87 -29.27
N ALA A 233 14.68 -16.77 -28.98
CA ALA A 233 14.52 -17.72 -27.90
C ALA A 233 15.12 -17.17 -26.59
N LEU A 234 14.48 -17.46 -25.46
CA LEU A 234 15.09 -17.27 -24.15
C LEU A 234 15.91 -18.52 -23.79
N ILE A 235 17.19 -18.30 -23.53
CA ILE A 235 18.06 -19.28 -22.88
C ILE A 235 18.20 -18.84 -21.42
N LEU A 236 17.68 -19.66 -20.51
CA LEU A 236 17.70 -19.36 -19.07
C LEU A 236 18.73 -20.25 -18.39
N LEU A 237 19.79 -19.62 -17.87
CA LEU A 237 20.77 -20.28 -17.01
C LEU A 237 20.31 -20.14 -15.57
N ALA A 238 19.82 -21.24 -15.00
CA ALA A 238 19.21 -21.28 -13.67
C ALA A 238 19.99 -22.26 -12.79
N ASP A 239 20.66 -21.76 -11.74
CA ASP A 239 21.42 -22.61 -10.83
C ASP A 239 21.27 -22.22 -9.33
N GLY A 240 21.64 -23.14 -8.44
CA GLY A 240 21.67 -22.98 -6.98
C GLY A 240 20.62 -23.76 -6.19
N GLN A 241 20.93 -24.02 -4.91
CA GLN A 241 20.13 -24.83 -3.98
C GLN A 241 18.64 -24.44 -3.94
N GLY A 242 18.33 -23.14 -4.02
CA GLY A 242 16.95 -22.66 -4.04
C GLY A 242 16.13 -23.26 -5.19
N LEU A 243 16.74 -23.48 -6.35
CA LEU A 243 16.08 -24.09 -7.51
C LEU A 243 15.83 -25.59 -7.35
N LYS A 244 16.68 -26.27 -6.59
CA LYS A 244 16.50 -27.68 -6.25
C LYS A 244 15.24 -27.91 -5.42
N GLU A 245 14.89 -26.92 -4.60
CA GLU A 245 13.73 -26.92 -3.69
C GLU A 245 12.45 -26.33 -4.30
N VAL A 246 12.51 -25.74 -5.50
CA VAL A 246 11.33 -25.19 -6.19
C VAL A 246 10.33 -26.29 -6.46
N SER A 247 9.03 -26.01 -6.26
CA SER A 247 7.97 -26.99 -6.46
C SER A 247 7.94 -27.54 -7.91
N ASP A 248 7.55 -28.82 -8.05
CA ASP A 248 7.41 -29.45 -9.37
C ASP A 248 6.47 -28.66 -10.27
N ARG A 249 5.36 -28.13 -9.72
CA ARG A 249 4.42 -27.29 -10.47
C ARG A 249 5.10 -26.07 -11.08
N THR A 250 5.92 -25.36 -10.31
CA THR A 250 6.64 -24.16 -10.79
C THR A 250 7.67 -24.53 -11.85
N LEU A 251 8.42 -25.62 -11.66
CA LEU A 251 9.37 -26.09 -12.67
C LEU A 251 8.64 -26.57 -13.93
N SER A 252 7.52 -27.27 -13.83
CA SER A 252 6.71 -27.63 -14.99
C SER A 252 6.28 -26.39 -15.78
N THR A 253 5.74 -25.37 -15.11
CA THR A 253 5.39 -24.09 -15.77
C THR A 253 6.60 -23.45 -16.45
N LEU A 254 7.76 -23.46 -15.79
CA LEU A 254 8.99 -22.91 -16.38
C LEU A 254 9.42 -23.69 -17.62
N PHE A 255 9.46 -25.02 -17.55
CA PHE A 255 9.92 -25.90 -18.63
C PHE A 255 8.91 -25.99 -19.79
N GLU A 256 7.63 -25.75 -19.54
CA GLU A 256 6.60 -25.63 -20.58
C GLU A 256 6.68 -24.28 -21.30
N ALA A 257 6.96 -23.20 -20.58
CA ALA A 257 6.91 -21.85 -21.12
C ALA A 257 8.25 -21.34 -21.67
N VAL A 258 9.37 -21.64 -21.00
CA VAL A 258 10.72 -21.19 -21.41
C VAL A 258 11.34 -22.22 -22.32
N ARG A 259 11.90 -21.77 -23.45
CA ARG A 259 12.37 -22.69 -24.50
C ARG A 259 13.62 -23.47 -24.13
N TYR A 260 14.60 -22.82 -23.49
CA TYR A 260 15.88 -23.47 -23.13
C TYR A 260 16.29 -23.17 -21.67
N PRO A 261 15.55 -23.67 -20.66
CA PRO A 261 15.99 -23.63 -19.26
C PRO A 261 17.05 -24.72 -19.00
N MET A 262 18.17 -24.35 -18.36
CA MET A 262 19.24 -25.28 -18.01
C MET A 262 20.08 -24.78 -16.83
N SER A 263 20.76 -25.70 -16.14
CA SER A 263 21.75 -25.37 -15.09
C SER A 263 23.11 -24.97 -15.68
N LEU A 264 24.02 -24.44 -14.85
CA LEU A 264 25.39 -24.17 -15.31
C LEU A 264 26.10 -25.47 -15.71
N ALA A 265 25.90 -26.56 -14.96
CA ALA A 265 26.51 -27.85 -15.29
C ALA A 265 26.01 -28.39 -16.64
N GLN A 266 24.70 -28.28 -16.91
CA GLN A 266 24.14 -28.64 -18.22
C GLN A 266 24.73 -27.78 -19.34
N ALA A 267 24.82 -26.46 -19.11
CA ALA A 267 25.40 -25.55 -20.07
C ALA A 267 26.90 -25.86 -20.35
N GLU A 268 27.68 -26.18 -19.32
CA GLU A 268 29.09 -26.62 -19.41
C GLU A 268 29.23 -27.95 -20.16
N SER A 269 28.26 -28.86 -20.02
CA SER A 269 28.24 -30.15 -20.73
C SER A 269 27.86 -30.06 -22.21
N GLY A 270 27.58 -28.86 -22.72
CA GLY A 270 27.31 -28.62 -24.15
C GLY A 270 25.85 -28.27 -24.49
N SER A 271 24.91 -28.38 -23.54
CA SER A 271 23.50 -28.03 -23.77
C SER A 271 23.32 -26.57 -24.21
N LEU A 272 24.17 -25.66 -23.72
CA LEU A 272 24.14 -24.26 -24.14
C LEU A 272 24.56 -24.10 -25.61
N ALA A 273 25.60 -24.81 -26.04
CA ALA A 273 26.01 -24.77 -27.45
C ALA A 273 24.92 -25.33 -28.37
N GLU A 274 24.24 -26.41 -27.98
CA GLU A 274 23.10 -26.95 -28.74
C GLU A 274 21.91 -25.99 -28.78
N ALA A 275 21.55 -25.36 -27.66
CA ALA A 275 20.48 -24.36 -27.62
C ALA A 275 20.79 -23.16 -28.53
N ILE A 276 22.05 -22.71 -28.57
CA ILE A 276 22.51 -21.66 -29.48
C ILE A 276 22.38 -22.08 -30.94
N LYS A 277 22.77 -23.32 -31.29
CA LYS A 277 22.60 -23.85 -32.66
C LYS A 277 21.13 -23.86 -33.05
N GLN A 278 20.28 -24.42 -32.21
CA GLN A 278 18.85 -24.51 -32.48
C GLN A 278 18.24 -23.11 -32.65
N ALA A 279 18.53 -22.17 -31.76
CA ALA A 279 18.06 -20.79 -31.87
C ALA A 279 18.56 -20.08 -33.15
N ALA A 280 19.80 -20.33 -33.56
CA ALA A 280 20.36 -19.75 -34.79
C ALA A 280 19.72 -20.32 -36.07
N THR A 281 19.28 -21.59 -36.03
CA THR A 281 18.63 -22.30 -37.14
C THR A 281 17.12 -22.09 -37.22
N VAL A 282 16.50 -21.56 -36.17
CA VAL A 282 15.07 -21.21 -36.21
C VAL A 282 14.90 -20.05 -37.19
N ASP A 283 14.10 -20.31 -38.23
CA ASP A 283 13.64 -19.27 -39.14
C ASP A 283 13.10 -18.10 -38.32
N ALA A 284 13.51 -16.87 -38.66
CA ALA A 284 12.96 -15.69 -38.02
C ALA A 284 11.42 -15.80 -38.03
N PRO A 285 10.70 -15.69 -36.90
CA PRO A 285 9.30 -15.37 -37.01
C PRO A 285 9.19 -14.03 -37.71
N ARG A 286 8.05 -13.93 -38.39
CA ARG A 286 7.86 -13.13 -39.57
C ARG A 286 7.98 -11.64 -39.25
N THR A 287 9.20 -11.14 -39.52
CA THR A 287 9.64 -9.88 -40.13
C THR A 287 9.32 -8.53 -39.45
N VAL A 288 10.27 -7.59 -39.61
CA VAL A 288 10.11 -6.12 -39.56
C VAL A 288 8.82 -5.63 -40.23
N GLU A 289 8.33 -6.41 -41.21
CA GLU A 289 7.05 -6.22 -41.87
C GLU A 289 5.85 -6.24 -40.90
N ARG A 290 5.83 -7.03 -39.81
CA ARG A 290 4.69 -7.00 -38.87
C ARG A 290 4.63 -5.72 -38.05
N VAL A 291 5.78 -5.22 -37.57
CA VAL A 291 5.83 -3.91 -36.88
C VAL A 291 5.44 -2.78 -37.83
N ALA A 292 5.84 -2.87 -39.11
CA ALA A 292 5.41 -1.93 -40.14
C ALA A 292 3.90 -2.03 -40.41
N LEU A 293 3.35 -3.23 -40.53
CA LEU A 293 1.91 -3.48 -40.70
C LEU A 293 1.11 -2.97 -39.51
N ASP A 294 1.55 -3.21 -38.28
CA ASP A 294 0.87 -2.69 -37.08
C ASP A 294 0.83 -1.17 -37.09
N LYS A 295 1.93 -0.49 -37.46
CA LYS A 295 1.93 0.98 -37.62
C LYS A 295 1.00 1.45 -38.73
N ILE A 296 0.92 0.72 -39.84
CA ILE A 296 0.00 1.05 -40.95
C ILE A 296 -1.46 0.86 -40.50
N ILE A 297 -1.77 -0.21 -39.77
CA ILE A 297 -3.10 -0.45 -39.21
C ILE A 297 -3.46 0.66 -38.21
N GLU A 298 -2.54 1.02 -37.32
CA GLU A 298 -2.72 2.09 -36.32
C GLU A 298 -2.99 3.44 -36.99
N GLU A 299 -2.16 3.84 -37.96
CA GLU A 299 -2.36 5.09 -38.70
C GLU A 299 -3.62 5.05 -39.58
N GLY A 300 -3.95 3.89 -40.15
CA GLY A 300 -5.18 3.66 -40.87
C GLY A 300 -6.42 3.85 -39.99
N LEU A 301 -6.41 3.32 -38.76
CA LEU A 301 -7.47 3.50 -37.78
C LEU A 301 -7.52 4.92 -37.20
N ARG A 302 -6.40 5.64 -37.20
CA ARG A 302 -6.33 7.06 -36.79
C ARG A 302 -6.98 7.98 -37.83
N THR A 303 -6.81 7.67 -39.12
CA THR A 303 -7.34 8.47 -40.23
C THR A 303 -8.76 8.05 -40.63
N ARG A 304 -9.08 6.76 -40.54
CA ARG A 304 -10.36 6.14 -40.96
C ARG A 304 -11.03 5.43 -39.78
N LEU A 305 -12.27 4.98 -39.96
CA LEU A 305 -12.98 4.22 -38.92
C LEU A 305 -12.74 2.69 -39.01
N GLU A 306 -12.17 2.25 -40.13
CA GLU A 306 -11.96 0.85 -40.50
C GLU A 306 -10.70 0.76 -41.36
N VAL A 307 -9.94 -0.32 -41.18
CA VAL A 307 -8.83 -0.73 -42.04
C VAL A 307 -9.13 -2.12 -42.58
N ARG A 308 -9.07 -2.26 -43.89
CA ARG A 308 -9.35 -3.51 -44.60
C ARG A 308 -8.06 -4.23 -44.98
N ALA A 309 -8.17 -5.53 -45.22
CA ALA A 309 -7.04 -6.35 -45.64
C ALA A 309 -6.44 -5.85 -46.97
N GLU A 310 -7.26 -5.30 -47.85
CA GLU A 310 -6.85 -4.68 -49.12
C GLU A 310 -6.05 -3.37 -48.95
N ASP A 311 -6.13 -2.73 -47.78
CA ASP A 311 -5.36 -1.51 -47.48
C ASP A 311 -3.90 -1.80 -47.11
N LEU A 312 -3.57 -3.05 -46.78
CA LEU A 312 -2.26 -3.43 -46.32
C LEU A 312 -1.36 -3.81 -47.50
N PRO A 313 -0.07 -3.41 -47.52
CA PRO A 313 0.84 -3.64 -48.64
C PRO A 313 1.39 -5.09 -48.67
N VAL A 314 0.53 -6.08 -48.43
CA VAL A 314 0.87 -7.50 -48.37
C VAL A 314 -0.26 -8.36 -48.97
N GLY A 315 0.01 -9.65 -49.21
CA GLY A 315 -1.00 -10.56 -49.76
C GLY A 315 -2.23 -10.71 -48.84
N PRO A 316 -3.41 -11.03 -49.39
CA PRO A 316 -4.69 -10.96 -48.67
C PRO A 316 -4.74 -11.85 -47.42
N ASN A 317 -4.13 -13.03 -47.45
CA ASN A 317 -4.07 -13.90 -46.26
C ASN A 317 -3.15 -13.36 -45.16
N GLN A 318 -2.03 -12.72 -45.54
CA GLN A 318 -1.10 -12.10 -44.60
C GLN A 318 -1.71 -10.84 -43.99
N ALA A 319 -2.44 -10.06 -44.80
CA ALA A 319 -3.19 -8.90 -44.34
C ALA A 319 -4.27 -9.30 -43.32
N ARG A 320 -5.10 -10.32 -43.62
CA ARG A 320 -6.12 -10.83 -42.69
C ARG A 320 -5.51 -11.28 -41.36
N LEU A 321 -4.40 -12.03 -41.42
CA LEU A 321 -3.71 -12.50 -40.21
C LEU A 321 -3.13 -11.34 -39.40
N ALA A 322 -2.58 -10.32 -40.06
CA ALA A 322 -2.07 -9.11 -39.43
C ALA A 322 -3.18 -8.33 -38.72
N LEU A 323 -4.34 -8.15 -39.35
CA LEU A 323 -5.50 -7.50 -38.75
C LEU A 323 -6.02 -8.27 -37.53
N ALA A 324 -6.17 -9.59 -37.65
CA ALA A 324 -6.59 -10.45 -36.53
C ALA A 324 -5.61 -10.35 -35.35
N SER A 325 -4.32 -10.50 -35.64
CA SER A 325 -3.23 -10.37 -34.67
C SER A 325 -3.18 -9.00 -33.99
N TYR A 326 -3.38 -7.92 -34.75
CA TYR A 326 -3.39 -6.55 -34.23
C TYR A 326 -4.54 -6.33 -33.25
N ALA A 327 -5.74 -6.82 -33.60
CA ALA A 327 -6.92 -6.71 -32.75
C ALA A 327 -6.81 -7.57 -31.49
N GLU A 328 -6.25 -8.77 -31.61
CA GLU A 328 -6.01 -9.68 -30.49
C GLU A 328 -4.95 -9.10 -29.53
N GLY A 329 -3.83 -8.59 -30.02
CA GLY A 329 -2.76 -8.03 -29.18
C GLY A 329 -3.11 -6.74 -28.43
N ARG A 330 -4.25 -6.09 -28.70
CA ARG A 330 -4.64 -4.79 -28.11
C ARG A 330 -5.99 -4.84 -27.39
N HIS A 331 -6.13 -5.74 -26.42
CA HIS A 331 -7.37 -5.94 -25.65
C HIS A 331 -7.94 -4.69 -24.93
N GLN A 332 -7.14 -3.64 -24.69
CA GLN A 332 -7.63 -2.41 -24.05
C GLN A 332 -8.43 -1.52 -25.02
N ILE A 333 -8.23 -1.70 -26.31
CA ILE A 333 -8.83 -0.91 -27.38
C ILE A 333 -10.14 -1.59 -27.83
N ALA A 334 -11.18 -0.79 -28.05
CA ALA A 334 -12.44 -1.26 -28.59
C ALA A 334 -12.29 -1.49 -30.10
N LEU A 335 -11.77 -2.65 -30.48
CA LEU A 335 -11.66 -3.10 -31.86
C LEU A 335 -12.62 -4.26 -32.13
N GLU A 336 -13.25 -4.23 -33.30
CA GLU A 336 -14.08 -5.29 -33.86
C GLU A 336 -13.45 -5.79 -35.15
N LEU A 337 -13.32 -7.12 -35.25
CA LEU A 337 -12.89 -7.80 -36.46
C LEU A 337 -14.11 -8.11 -37.32
N GLY A 338 -14.06 -7.70 -38.58
CA GLY A 338 -15.05 -8.10 -39.60
C GLY A 338 -14.91 -9.57 -39.99
N ASP A 339 -15.88 -10.07 -40.76
CA ASP A 339 -15.96 -11.49 -41.15
C ASP A 339 -14.66 -12.00 -41.76
N GLY A 340 -14.14 -13.10 -41.22
CA GLY A 340 -12.89 -13.71 -41.67
C GLY A 340 -11.67 -12.78 -41.59
N ALA A 341 -11.70 -11.80 -40.68
CA ALA A 341 -10.68 -10.76 -40.53
C ALA A 341 -10.41 -9.96 -41.82
N GLN A 342 -11.44 -9.76 -42.67
CA GLN A 342 -11.32 -8.86 -43.84
C GLN A 342 -11.05 -7.42 -43.44
N SER A 343 -11.46 -7.02 -42.24
CA SER A 343 -11.24 -5.69 -41.72
C SER A 343 -11.14 -5.65 -40.21
N VAL A 344 -10.52 -4.61 -39.69
CA VAL A 344 -10.55 -4.23 -38.28
C VAL A 344 -11.12 -2.82 -38.19
N SER A 345 -11.96 -2.58 -37.19
CA SER A 345 -12.60 -1.28 -37.00
C SER A 345 -12.82 -0.96 -35.54
N TRP A 346 -13.12 0.29 -35.23
CA TRP A 346 -13.52 0.68 -33.88
C TRP A 346 -14.84 0.01 -33.51
N GLY A 347 -14.91 -0.73 -32.41
CA GLY A 347 -16.17 -1.32 -31.94
C GLY A 347 -17.21 -0.29 -31.51
N ARG A 348 -16.82 0.99 -31.40
CA ARG A 348 -17.72 2.12 -31.15
C ARG A 348 -17.58 3.17 -32.24
N ARG A 349 -17.68 2.76 -33.51
CA ARG A 349 -17.55 3.65 -34.68
C ARG A 349 -18.32 4.97 -34.53
N PRO A 350 -19.61 4.99 -34.10
CA PRO A 350 -20.36 6.24 -34.00
C PRO A 350 -19.74 7.26 -33.02
N TRP A 351 -19.10 6.78 -31.96
CA TRP A 351 -18.48 7.65 -30.95
C TRP A 351 -17.18 8.26 -31.47
N VAL A 352 -16.33 7.46 -32.10
CA VAL A 352 -15.06 7.93 -32.69
C VAL A 352 -15.35 8.95 -33.80
N GLU A 353 -16.35 8.68 -34.65
CA GLU A 353 -16.76 9.60 -35.71
C GLU A 353 -17.27 10.94 -35.18
N ARG A 354 -18.12 10.92 -34.15
CA ARG A 354 -18.64 12.14 -33.51
C ARG A 354 -17.54 12.93 -32.81
N ALA A 355 -16.61 12.26 -32.11
CA ALA A 355 -15.46 12.93 -31.50
C ALA A 355 -14.57 13.61 -32.56
N ARG A 356 -14.29 12.93 -33.68
CA ARG A 356 -13.56 13.51 -34.82
C ARG A 356 -14.29 14.66 -35.49
N THR A 357 -15.62 14.61 -35.53
CA THR A 357 -16.45 15.71 -36.03
C THR A 357 -16.34 16.93 -35.12
N LEU A 358 -16.40 16.72 -33.79
CA LEU A 358 -16.20 17.78 -32.80
C LEU A 358 -14.80 18.40 -32.85
N LYS A 359 -13.77 17.64 -33.21
CA LYS A 359 -12.41 18.18 -33.46
C LYS A 359 -12.38 19.19 -34.61
N ARG A 360 -13.21 18.99 -35.64
CA ARG A 360 -13.29 19.89 -36.82
C ARG A 360 -14.24 21.06 -36.58
N ASN A 361 -15.35 20.80 -35.91
CA ASN A 361 -16.39 21.80 -35.63
C ASN A 361 -17.01 21.51 -34.26
N PHE A 362 -16.53 22.22 -33.24
CA PHE A 362 -16.97 22.01 -31.87
C PHE A 362 -18.39 22.53 -31.66
N SER A 363 -19.27 21.66 -31.17
CA SER A 363 -20.66 21.97 -30.81
C SER A 363 -20.92 21.55 -29.37
N THR A 364 -21.42 22.48 -28.54
CA THR A 364 -21.62 22.26 -27.10
C THR A 364 -22.62 21.14 -26.83
N GLY A 365 -23.79 21.18 -27.46
CA GLY A 365 -24.83 20.16 -27.29
C GLY A 365 -24.37 18.78 -27.75
N GLN A 366 -23.66 18.70 -28.88
CA GLN A 366 -23.12 17.43 -29.38
C GLN A 366 -22.02 16.86 -28.48
N ALA A 367 -21.16 17.71 -27.91
CA ALA A 367 -20.12 17.30 -26.98
C ALA A 367 -20.72 16.75 -25.68
N ILE A 368 -21.72 17.44 -25.11
CA ILE A 368 -22.45 16.98 -23.92
C ILE A 368 -23.15 15.65 -24.20
N ALA A 369 -23.88 15.54 -25.31
CA ALA A 369 -24.59 14.31 -25.67
C ALA A 369 -23.62 13.12 -25.85
N LEU A 370 -22.47 13.35 -26.52
CA LEU A 370 -21.47 12.30 -26.70
C LEU A 370 -20.86 11.86 -25.37
N PHE A 371 -20.53 12.81 -24.48
CA PHE A 371 -20.00 12.50 -23.16
C PHE A 371 -21.03 11.73 -22.31
N ALA A 372 -22.30 12.13 -22.32
CA ALA A 372 -23.39 11.48 -21.59
C ALA A 372 -23.56 10.00 -22.00
N GLU A 373 -23.49 9.71 -23.30
CA GLU A 373 -23.52 8.34 -23.82
C GLU A 373 -22.30 7.52 -23.34
N MET A 374 -21.11 8.13 -23.29
CA MET A 374 -19.88 7.44 -22.85
C MET A 374 -19.89 7.05 -21.37
N VAL A 375 -20.53 7.86 -20.51
CA VAL A 375 -20.65 7.59 -19.07
C VAL A 375 -21.84 6.72 -18.70
N GLY A 376 -22.71 6.39 -19.66
CA GLY A 376 -23.81 5.44 -19.48
C GLY A 376 -25.15 6.06 -19.08
N ASP A 377 -25.34 7.37 -19.27
CA ASP A 377 -26.62 8.05 -19.03
C ASP A 377 -27.18 8.68 -20.32
N PRO A 378 -27.87 7.89 -21.17
CA PRO A 378 -28.48 8.41 -22.39
C PRO A 378 -29.78 9.20 -22.13
N ARG A 379 -30.27 9.30 -20.88
CA ARG A 379 -31.57 9.92 -20.53
C ARG A 379 -31.42 11.27 -19.81
N SER A 380 -30.22 11.85 -19.81
CA SER A 380 -29.92 13.09 -19.12
C SER A 380 -30.83 14.25 -19.53
N SER A 381 -31.30 15.03 -18.56
CA SER A 381 -31.96 16.30 -18.81
C SER A 381 -30.92 17.33 -19.26
N ILE A 382 -30.84 17.60 -20.56
CA ILE A 382 -30.05 18.71 -21.12
C ILE A 382 -30.76 20.02 -20.72
N GLY A 383 -30.03 20.97 -20.14
CA GLY A 383 -30.59 22.25 -19.72
C GLY A 383 -31.08 23.09 -20.92
N LEU A 384 -31.97 24.04 -20.65
CA LEU A 384 -32.66 24.91 -21.63
C LEU A 384 -31.75 25.72 -22.59
N LEU A 385 -30.42 25.73 -22.38
CA LEU A 385 -29.45 26.55 -23.13
C LEU A 385 -28.35 25.72 -23.83
N ASP A 386 -28.50 24.40 -24.01
CA ASP A 386 -27.55 23.50 -24.72
C ASP A 386 -26.07 23.59 -24.27
N THR A 387 -25.83 24.10 -23.07
CA THR A 387 -24.49 24.41 -22.54
C THR A 387 -24.21 23.76 -21.19
N THR A 388 -25.23 23.21 -20.53
CA THR A 388 -25.07 22.44 -19.28
C THR A 388 -25.99 21.23 -19.27
N ALA A 389 -25.58 20.19 -18.55
CA ALA A 389 -26.38 19.01 -18.27
C ALA A 389 -25.98 18.40 -16.93
N ASP A 390 -26.95 17.81 -16.24
CA ASP A 390 -26.72 17.01 -15.05
C ASP A 390 -26.92 15.54 -15.39
N LEU A 391 -25.87 14.76 -15.20
CA LEU A 391 -25.82 13.35 -15.56
C LEU A 391 -25.88 12.48 -14.30
N VAL A 392 -26.40 11.27 -14.43
CA VAL A 392 -26.13 10.20 -13.46
C VAL A 392 -24.65 9.87 -13.56
N ALA A 393 -23.93 10.02 -12.44
CA ALA A 393 -22.51 9.76 -12.45
C ALA A 393 -22.20 8.25 -12.52
N PRO A 394 -21.04 7.88 -13.07
CA PRO A 394 -20.52 6.53 -13.00
C PRO A 394 -20.41 6.07 -11.53
N GLN A 395 -20.79 4.82 -11.24
CA GLN A 395 -20.74 4.25 -9.89
C GLN A 395 -19.32 3.82 -9.49
N ILE A 396 -18.34 4.72 -9.62
CA ILE A 396 -16.93 4.52 -9.27
C ILE A 396 -16.39 5.77 -8.55
N GLN A 397 -15.40 5.60 -7.66
CA GLN A 397 -14.70 6.74 -7.06
C GLN A 397 -14.00 7.58 -8.15
N PRO A 398 -13.92 8.91 -8.02
CA PRO A 398 -14.43 9.74 -6.92
C PRO A 398 -15.85 10.27 -7.16
N PHE A 399 -16.58 9.78 -8.17
CA PHE A 399 -17.87 10.36 -8.56
C PHE A 399 -18.97 10.13 -7.52
N ALA A 400 -19.84 11.11 -7.35
CA ALA A 400 -21.06 11.01 -6.53
C ALA A 400 -22.20 10.35 -7.33
N SER A 401 -23.46 10.49 -6.90
CA SER A 401 -24.60 9.98 -7.67
C SER A 401 -24.91 10.82 -8.91
N ARG A 402 -24.54 12.10 -8.90
CA ARG A 402 -24.75 13.06 -10.00
C ARG A 402 -23.44 13.73 -10.41
N LEU A 403 -23.34 14.09 -11.68
CA LEU A 403 -22.21 14.78 -12.27
C LEU A 403 -22.70 15.98 -13.07
N HIS A 404 -22.23 17.17 -12.71
CA HIS A 404 -22.51 18.38 -13.47
C HIS A 404 -21.54 18.52 -14.64
N VAL A 405 -22.06 18.77 -15.82
CA VAL A 405 -21.29 18.96 -17.06
C VAL A 405 -21.66 20.28 -17.70
N ALA A 406 -20.66 21.11 -17.97
CA ALA A 406 -20.80 22.35 -18.73
C ALA A 406 -19.98 22.28 -20.02
N SER A 407 -20.39 23.01 -21.05
CA SER A 407 -19.66 23.11 -22.31
C SER A 407 -19.69 24.54 -22.86
N ASN A 408 -18.59 24.95 -23.50
CA ASN A 408 -18.51 26.24 -24.17
C ASN A 408 -17.53 26.18 -25.36
N SER A 409 -17.80 26.99 -26.38
CA SER A 409 -16.90 27.14 -27.54
C SER A 409 -15.67 28.00 -27.25
N ALA A 410 -15.65 28.75 -26.15
CA ALA A 410 -14.47 29.48 -25.69
C ALA A 410 -13.72 28.70 -24.59
N PRO A 411 -12.40 28.90 -24.44
CA PRO A 411 -11.58 28.20 -23.45
C PRO A 411 -12.04 28.49 -22.00
N LEU A 412 -11.60 27.64 -21.07
CA LEU A 412 -11.91 27.81 -19.66
C LEU A 412 -11.15 29.03 -19.11
N THR A 413 -11.89 29.98 -18.53
CA THR A 413 -11.32 31.10 -17.77
C THR A 413 -11.50 30.85 -16.27
N PRO A 414 -10.71 31.48 -15.39
CA PRO A 414 -10.86 31.33 -13.94
C PRO A 414 -12.26 31.70 -13.43
N GLU A 415 -12.89 32.72 -14.01
CA GLU A 415 -14.27 33.13 -13.68
C GLU A 415 -15.27 32.03 -14.05
N ARG A 416 -15.15 31.45 -15.25
CA ARG A 416 -16.01 30.34 -15.68
C ARG A 416 -15.79 29.09 -14.84
N ALA A 417 -14.55 28.79 -14.46
CA ALA A 417 -14.26 27.67 -13.57
C ALA A 417 -14.99 27.82 -12.22
N ARG A 418 -15.01 29.04 -11.65
CA ARG A 418 -15.78 29.34 -10.44
C ARG A 418 -17.28 29.16 -10.64
N THR A 419 -17.83 29.68 -11.75
CA THR A 419 -19.26 29.53 -12.07
C THR A 419 -19.65 28.06 -12.20
N VAL A 420 -18.89 27.26 -12.96
CA VAL A 420 -19.15 25.83 -13.15
C VAL A 420 -19.04 25.06 -11.81
N ALA A 421 -18.02 25.37 -11.01
CA ALA A 421 -17.86 24.76 -9.70
C ALA A 421 -19.02 25.10 -8.75
N GLN A 422 -19.51 26.35 -8.75
CA GLN A 422 -20.66 26.77 -7.95
C GLN A 422 -21.95 26.09 -8.41
N GLN A 423 -22.20 26.05 -9.72
CA GLN A 423 -23.35 25.36 -10.30
C GLN A 423 -23.33 23.86 -9.97
N SER A 424 -22.16 23.24 -9.96
CA SER A 424 -22.02 21.83 -9.56
C SER A 424 -22.45 21.57 -8.12
N ILE A 425 -22.23 22.50 -7.18
CA ILE A 425 -22.71 22.33 -5.80
C ILE A 425 -24.24 22.34 -5.75
N GLU A 426 -24.86 23.25 -6.50
CA GLU A 426 -26.31 23.44 -6.52
C GLU A 426 -27.01 22.28 -7.20
N GLN A 427 -26.46 21.79 -8.33
CA GLN A 427 -27.11 20.83 -9.22
C GLN A 427 -26.67 19.37 -8.95
N ALA A 428 -25.45 19.17 -8.48
CA ALA A 428 -24.87 17.87 -8.14
C ALA A 428 -24.23 17.90 -6.74
N PRO A 429 -25.03 18.13 -5.68
CA PRO A 429 -24.53 18.27 -4.31
C PRO A 429 -23.72 17.04 -3.88
N GLY A 430 -22.52 17.29 -3.35
CA GLY A 430 -21.60 16.25 -2.92
C GLY A 430 -20.71 15.66 -4.02
N SER A 431 -20.83 16.10 -5.27
CA SER A 431 -19.87 15.72 -6.32
C SER A 431 -18.54 16.47 -6.13
N PRO A 432 -17.40 15.76 -5.99
CA PRO A 432 -16.09 16.39 -5.88
C PRO A 432 -15.54 16.84 -7.24
N VAL A 433 -16.21 16.49 -8.33
CA VAL A 433 -15.80 16.78 -9.71
C VAL A 433 -16.98 17.33 -10.52
N ALA A 434 -16.69 18.32 -11.36
CA ALA A 434 -17.50 18.82 -12.45
C ALA A 434 -16.71 18.72 -13.77
N ILE A 435 -17.40 18.54 -14.89
CA ILE A 435 -16.76 18.44 -16.21
C ILE A 435 -17.00 19.71 -17.01
N TYR A 436 -15.95 20.18 -17.68
CA TYR A 436 -16.01 21.28 -18.63
C TYR A 436 -15.54 20.82 -20.01
N LEU A 437 -16.44 20.81 -20.99
CA LEU A 437 -16.13 20.43 -22.38
C LEU A 437 -15.75 21.69 -23.18
N ALA A 438 -14.52 21.73 -23.67
CA ALA A 438 -13.92 22.86 -24.41
C ALA A 438 -13.37 22.41 -25.77
N PRO A 439 -13.20 23.29 -26.77
CA PRO A 439 -12.72 22.90 -28.11
C PRO A 439 -11.26 22.44 -28.15
N HIS A 440 -10.44 22.89 -27.20
CA HIS A 440 -9.00 22.64 -27.18
C HIS A 440 -8.56 22.07 -25.83
N GLN A 441 -7.54 21.22 -25.87
CA GLN A 441 -6.88 20.71 -24.67
C GLN A 441 -6.06 21.82 -24.00
N LEU A 442 -5.93 21.77 -22.68
CA LEU A 442 -5.00 22.63 -21.93
C LEU A 442 -3.56 22.25 -22.29
N ASP A 443 -2.75 23.22 -22.67
CA ASP A 443 -1.30 23.01 -22.78
C ASP A 443 -0.66 22.78 -21.38
N ALA A 444 0.65 22.49 -21.34
CA ALA A 444 1.33 22.16 -20.09
C ALA A 444 1.33 23.33 -19.07
N GLU A 445 1.42 24.57 -19.54
CA GLU A 445 1.44 25.76 -18.67
C GLU A 445 0.03 26.05 -18.14
N GLN A 446 -0.97 26.02 -19.02
CA GLN A 446 -2.38 26.15 -18.68
C GLN A 446 -2.84 25.06 -17.71
N LEU A 447 -2.41 23.81 -17.92
CA LEU A 447 -2.71 22.69 -17.03
C LEU A 447 -2.13 22.92 -15.64
N GLN A 448 -0.88 23.42 -15.54
CA GLN A 448 -0.27 23.73 -14.25
C GLN A 448 -0.99 24.88 -13.54
N ALA A 449 -1.35 25.94 -14.27
CA ALA A 449 -2.14 27.05 -13.72
C ALA A 449 -3.53 26.59 -13.27
N HIS A 450 -4.18 25.74 -14.07
CA HIS A 450 -5.49 25.15 -13.79
C HIS A 450 -5.47 24.32 -12.51
N ARG A 451 -4.46 23.45 -12.33
CA ARG A 451 -4.24 22.67 -11.10
C ARG A 451 -4.13 23.57 -9.86
N LYS A 452 -3.27 24.59 -9.92
CA LYS A 452 -3.11 25.54 -8.80
C LYS A 452 -4.41 26.26 -8.46
N SER A 453 -5.25 26.54 -9.47
CA SER A 453 -6.53 27.21 -9.24
C SER A 453 -7.58 26.31 -8.58
N GLN A 454 -7.47 24.98 -8.72
CA GLN A 454 -8.43 24.02 -8.17
C GLN A 454 -8.58 24.18 -6.65
N ILE A 455 -7.51 24.52 -5.93
CA ILE A 455 -7.50 24.71 -4.47
C ILE A 455 -8.60 25.70 -4.04
N PHE A 456 -8.81 26.76 -4.81
CA PHE A 456 -9.77 27.82 -4.51
C PHE A 456 -11.19 27.55 -5.03
N LEU A 457 -11.40 26.48 -5.80
CA LEU A 457 -12.71 26.10 -6.29
C LEU A 457 -13.43 25.20 -5.27
N PRO A 458 -14.74 25.33 -5.07
CA PRO A 458 -15.46 24.45 -4.14
C PRO A 458 -15.51 22.98 -4.61
N THR A 459 -15.47 22.76 -5.92
CA THR A 459 -15.48 21.45 -6.59
C THR A 459 -14.40 21.46 -7.68
N ASN A 460 -13.74 20.33 -7.94
CA ASN A 460 -12.76 20.24 -9.02
C ASN A 460 -13.44 20.39 -10.37
N VAL A 461 -12.85 21.14 -11.29
CA VAL A 461 -13.33 21.30 -12.67
C VAL A 461 -12.34 20.62 -13.61
N VAL A 462 -12.78 19.56 -14.29
CA VAL A 462 -11.93 18.79 -15.22
C VAL A 462 -12.26 19.19 -16.66
N VAL A 463 -11.25 19.63 -17.41
CA VAL A 463 -11.41 20.07 -18.79
C VAL A 463 -11.22 18.91 -19.76
N LEU A 464 -12.24 18.62 -20.57
CA LEU A 464 -12.15 17.63 -21.64
C LEU A 464 -12.27 18.32 -23.01
N SER A 465 -11.45 17.88 -23.95
CA SER A 465 -11.48 18.32 -25.34
C SER A 465 -12.00 17.21 -26.23
N PRO A 466 -12.31 17.49 -27.51
CA PRO A 466 -12.62 16.44 -28.48
C PRO A 466 -11.51 15.37 -28.61
N ASP A 467 -10.24 15.69 -28.37
CA ASP A 467 -9.15 14.71 -28.30
C ASP A 467 -9.33 13.72 -27.12
N HIS A 468 -9.72 14.24 -25.96
CA HIS A 468 -10.02 13.41 -24.80
C HIS A 468 -11.25 12.51 -25.04
N LEU A 469 -12.30 13.06 -25.67
CA LEU A 469 -13.49 12.28 -26.04
C LEU A 469 -13.18 11.19 -27.09
N GLU A 470 -12.29 11.47 -28.05
CA GLU A 470 -11.81 10.47 -29.02
C GLU A 470 -11.04 9.36 -28.28
N SER A 471 -10.09 9.71 -27.42
CA SER A 471 -9.35 8.75 -26.60
C SER A 471 -10.28 7.91 -25.71
N MET A 472 -11.36 8.47 -25.20
CA MET A 472 -12.39 7.73 -24.46
C MET A 472 -13.17 6.77 -25.37
N ALA A 473 -13.52 7.20 -26.58
CA ALA A 473 -14.25 6.40 -27.58
C ALA A 473 -13.46 5.18 -28.07
N GLU A 474 -12.14 5.31 -28.16
CA GLU A 474 -11.24 4.25 -28.63
C GLU A 474 -11.08 3.10 -27.62
N ARG A 475 -11.41 3.30 -26.34
CA ARG A 475 -11.21 2.31 -25.27
C ARG A 475 -12.43 1.42 -25.06
N ARG A 476 -12.19 0.15 -24.69
CA ARG A 476 -13.27 -0.78 -24.28
C ARG A 476 -14.05 -0.27 -23.06
N ARG A 477 -13.35 0.42 -22.15
CA ARG A 477 -13.92 1.06 -20.96
C ARG A 477 -13.61 2.57 -21.01
N PRO A 478 -14.51 3.41 -21.55
CA PRO A 478 -14.30 4.86 -21.72
C PRO A 478 -14.06 5.60 -20.41
N ILE A 479 -14.57 5.04 -19.32
CA ILE A 479 -14.47 5.67 -18.00
C ILE A 479 -13.05 5.64 -17.43
N LEU A 480 -12.20 4.71 -17.89
CA LEU A 480 -10.83 4.62 -17.39
C LEU A 480 -9.99 5.85 -17.79
N PRO A 481 -9.93 6.29 -19.06
CA PRO A 481 -9.28 7.56 -19.41
C PRO A 481 -9.85 8.78 -18.67
N LEU A 482 -11.16 8.79 -18.38
CA LEU A 482 -11.75 9.89 -17.60
C LEU A 482 -11.10 10.00 -16.21
N MET A 483 -10.80 8.86 -15.57
CA MET A 483 -10.12 8.86 -14.28
C MET A 483 -8.73 9.49 -14.38
N ASP A 484 -7.98 9.17 -15.43
CA ASP A 484 -6.67 9.77 -15.66
C ASP A 484 -6.76 11.29 -15.83
N PHE A 485 -7.80 11.78 -16.53
CA PHE A 485 -8.06 13.22 -16.65
C PHE A 485 -8.45 13.85 -15.31
N VAL A 486 -9.23 13.16 -14.48
CA VAL A 486 -9.57 13.64 -13.12
C VAL A 486 -8.30 13.79 -12.28
N LEU A 487 -7.48 12.75 -12.19
CA LEU A 487 -6.26 12.74 -11.37
C LEU A 487 -5.22 13.76 -11.84
N THR A 488 -5.11 13.95 -13.15
CA THR A 488 -4.12 14.86 -13.74
C THR A 488 -4.54 16.32 -13.68
N GLN A 489 -5.81 16.66 -13.42
CA GLN A 489 -6.27 18.06 -13.42
C GLN A 489 -6.75 18.56 -12.06
N SER A 490 -7.11 17.65 -11.15
CA SER A 490 -7.79 17.97 -9.89
C SER A 490 -6.81 18.27 -8.75
N ASP A 491 -7.32 18.98 -7.74
CA ASP A 491 -6.80 18.88 -6.37
C ASP A 491 -7.21 17.51 -5.82
N LEU A 492 -6.22 16.62 -5.64
CA LEU A 492 -6.45 15.24 -5.23
C LEU A 492 -7.00 15.14 -3.81
N THR A 493 -6.79 16.16 -2.97
CA THR A 493 -7.30 16.17 -1.60
C THR A 493 -8.83 16.24 -1.55
N LYS A 494 -9.46 16.82 -2.57
CA LYS A 494 -10.93 16.91 -2.69
C LYS A 494 -11.58 15.65 -3.24
N VAL A 495 -10.82 14.83 -3.96
CA VAL A 495 -11.26 13.53 -4.49
C VAL A 495 -10.76 12.37 -3.64
N SER A 496 -10.13 12.65 -2.50
CA SER A 496 -9.68 11.65 -1.53
C SER A 496 -10.87 10.80 -1.06
N PRO A 497 -10.79 9.46 -1.14
CA PRO A 497 -11.85 8.57 -0.68
C PRO A 497 -11.82 8.40 0.84
N TYR A 498 -10.74 8.83 1.51
CA TYR A 498 -10.53 8.65 2.94
C TYR A 498 -11.23 9.71 3.77
N ILE A 499 -11.90 9.29 4.85
CA ILE A 499 -12.75 10.16 5.65
C ILE A 499 -12.26 10.16 7.09
N LEU A 500 -11.79 11.34 7.53
CA LEU A 500 -11.13 11.47 8.84
C LEU A 500 -12.07 11.90 9.97
N ASN A 501 -13.15 12.62 9.66
CA ASN A 501 -13.98 13.33 10.66
C ASN A 501 -15.45 12.88 10.71
N ASN A 502 -15.89 12.01 9.80
CA ASN A 502 -17.29 11.55 9.71
C ASN A 502 -17.36 10.02 9.73
N ALA A 503 -18.52 9.49 10.10
CA ALA A 503 -18.78 8.06 9.96
C ALA A 503 -18.65 7.63 8.50
N THR A 504 -18.03 6.47 8.33
CA THR A 504 -17.61 5.94 7.05
C THR A 504 -18.84 5.55 6.21
N PRO A 505 -18.95 5.99 4.94
CA PRO A 505 -20.04 5.58 4.05
C PRO A 505 -19.92 4.08 3.76
N ALA A 506 -21.03 3.46 3.37
CA ALA A 506 -21.10 2.02 3.12
C ALA A 506 -20.02 1.52 2.14
N ARG A 507 -19.63 2.32 1.14
CA ARG A 507 -18.58 1.99 0.17
C ARG A 507 -17.15 1.96 0.73
N MET A 508 -16.94 2.53 1.91
CA MET A 508 -15.67 2.54 2.64
C MET A 508 -15.76 1.69 3.92
N PHE A 509 -16.82 0.90 4.08
CA PHE A 509 -16.98 -0.02 5.20
C PHE A 509 -16.29 -1.34 4.85
N TYR A 510 -15.15 -1.60 5.49
CA TYR A 510 -14.34 -2.80 5.30
C TYR A 510 -14.23 -3.58 6.60
N GLY A 511 -14.33 -4.90 6.49
CA GLY A 511 -14.30 -5.80 7.63
C GLY A 511 -15.54 -5.70 8.51
N ARG A 512 -15.43 -6.24 9.73
CA ARG A 512 -16.47 -6.25 10.77
C ARG A 512 -17.68 -7.14 10.50
N GLU A 513 -17.61 -8.02 9.50
CA GLU A 513 -18.71 -8.94 9.18
C GLU A 513 -18.97 -9.91 10.33
N ARG A 514 -17.91 -10.33 11.04
CA ARG A 514 -18.03 -11.21 12.21
C ARG A 514 -18.75 -10.51 13.37
N GLU A 515 -18.35 -9.28 13.67
CA GLU A 515 -18.97 -8.47 14.73
C GLU A 515 -20.41 -8.15 14.36
N ALA A 516 -20.68 -7.73 13.12
CA ALA A 516 -22.04 -7.47 12.64
C ALA A 516 -22.93 -8.72 12.78
N ALA A 517 -22.47 -9.88 12.28
CA ALA A 517 -23.20 -11.14 12.40
C ALA A 517 -23.47 -11.53 13.87
N THR A 518 -22.50 -11.30 14.76
CA THR A 518 -22.65 -11.56 16.19
C THR A 518 -23.74 -10.67 16.81
N VAL A 519 -23.76 -9.38 16.47
CA VAL A 519 -24.82 -8.46 16.94
C VAL A 519 -26.18 -8.90 16.41
N LEU A 520 -26.30 -9.16 15.10
CA LEU A 520 -27.56 -9.57 14.47
C LEU A 520 -28.11 -10.90 15.04
N GLN A 521 -27.24 -11.87 15.32
CA GLN A 521 -27.65 -13.14 15.92
C GLN A 521 -28.10 -12.95 17.38
N THR A 522 -27.41 -12.09 18.13
CA THR A 522 -27.66 -11.90 19.56
C THR A 522 -28.91 -11.06 19.81
N ILE A 523 -29.13 -10.01 19.00
CA ILE A 523 -30.19 -9.03 19.22
C ILE A 523 -31.60 -9.61 19.09
N ALA A 524 -31.75 -10.79 18.47
CA ALA A 524 -33.00 -11.53 18.43
C ALA A 524 -33.41 -12.10 19.80
N THR A 525 -32.50 -12.15 20.78
CA THR A 525 -32.75 -12.77 22.10
C THR A 525 -32.25 -11.94 23.27
N ASN A 526 -31.26 -11.07 23.09
CA ASN A 526 -30.60 -10.34 24.16
C ASN A 526 -30.14 -8.96 23.69
N SER A 527 -30.09 -8.00 24.60
CA SER A 527 -29.45 -6.70 24.35
C SER A 527 -27.93 -6.85 24.15
N VAL A 528 -27.34 -5.93 23.39
CA VAL A 528 -25.92 -5.93 23.00
C VAL A 528 -25.26 -4.60 23.38
N ALA A 529 -24.01 -4.66 23.82
CA ALA A 529 -23.17 -3.49 24.03
C ALA A 529 -21.93 -3.57 23.13
N ILE A 530 -21.79 -2.61 22.21
CA ILE A 530 -20.66 -2.45 21.31
C ILE A 530 -19.63 -1.56 22.00
N LEU A 531 -18.49 -2.15 22.37
CA LEU A 531 -17.42 -1.51 23.12
C LEU A 531 -16.22 -1.27 22.21
N GLY A 532 -15.49 -0.18 22.40
CA GLY A 532 -14.21 0.02 21.72
C GLY A 532 -13.71 1.45 21.83
N SER A 533 -12.47 1.69 21.41
CA SER A 533 -11.85 3.02 21.44
C SER A 533 -12.52 4.03 20.50
N ARG A 534 -12.12 5.31 20.64
CA ARG A 534 -12.51 6.38 19.71
C ARG A 534 -12.06 6.01 18.31
N ARG A 535 -12.96 6.25 17.34
CA ARG A 535 -12.67 6.09 15.90
C ARG A 535 -12.29 4.66 15.47
N ILE A 536 -12.64 3.64 16.27
CA ILE A 536 -12.45 2.21 15.91
C ILE A 536 -13.52 1.68 14.94
N GLY A 537 -14.56 2.48 14.68
CA GLY A 537 -15.64 2.15 13.73
C GLY A 537 -17.01 1.83 14.35
N LYS A 538 -17.25 2.15 15.64
CA LYS A 538 -18.54 1.91 16.33
C LYS A 538 -19.75 2.47 15.57
N THR A 539 -19.77 3.78 15.32
CA THR A 539 -20.87 4.44 14.59
C THR A 539 -21.03 3.92 13.16
N SER A 540 -19.93 3.59 12.47
CA SER A 540 -19.98 3.01 11.12
C SER A 540 -20.64 1.62 11.14
N LEU A 541 -20.30 0.77 12.11
CA LEU A 541 -20.93 -0.54 12.31
C LEU A 541 -22.41 -0.40 12.67
N ILE A 542 -22.77 0.54 13.55
CA ILE A 542 -24.16 0.79 13.95
C ILE A 542 -25.02 1.20 12.75
N ARG A 543 -24.54 2.11 11.90
CA ARG A 543 -25.27 2.51 10.68
C ARG A 543 -25.50 1.33 9.76
N ARG A 544 -24.52 0.43 9.64
CA ARG A 544 -24.66 -0.81 8.86
C ARG A 544 -25.72 -1.73 9.48
N LEU A 545 -25.64 -1.97 10.79
CA LEU A 545 -26.60 -2.79 11.53
C LEU A 545 -28.03 -2.26 11.43
N GLN A 546 -28.23 -0.94 11.48
CA GLN A 546 -29.55 -0.34 11.35
C GLN A 546 -30.20 -0.71 10.00
N LEU A 547 -29.44 -0.65 8.90
CA LEU A 547 -29.92 -1.04 7.57
C LEU A 547 -30.24 -2.54 7.51
N GLU A 548 -29.39 -3.39 8.07
CA GLU A 548 -29.58 -4.85 8.05
C GLU A 548 -30.76 -5.30 8.92
N LEU A 549 -30.90 -4.74 10.12
CA LEU A 549 -32.04 -4.99 11.01
C LEU A 549 -33.36 -4.55 10.41
N SER A 550 -33.38 -3.39 9.73
CA SER A 550 -34.57 -2.94 8.98
C SER A 550 -34.97 -3.95 7.91
N ASN A 551 -34.00 -4.53 7.18
CA ASN A 551 -34.26 -5.57 6.19
C ASN A 551 -34.79 -6.89 6.80
N MET A 552 -34.44 -7.17 8.06
CA MET A 552 -34.92 -8.31 8.83
C MET A 552 -36.27 -8.09 9.53
N ARG A 553 -36.96 -6.97 9.25
CA ARG A 553 -38.26 -6.58 9.85
C ARG A 553 -38.21 -6.24 11.34
N PHE A 554 -37.04 -5.83 11.87
CA PHE A 554 -37.00 -5.20 13.18
C PHE A 554 -37.44 -3.73 13.08
N GLN A 555 -38.10 -3.23 14.13
CA GLN A 555 -38.43 -1.81 14.26
C GLN A 555 -37.27 -1.08 14.91
N THR A 556 -36.35 -0.55 14.10
CA THR A 556 -35.11 0.06 14.61
C THR A 556 -35.24 1.57 14.85
N TYR A 557 -34.86 2.02 16.04
CA TYR A 557 -34.84 3.44 16.41
C TYR A 557 -33.43 3.85 16.84
N PHE A 558 -32.80 4.73 16.08
CA PHE A 558 -31.43 5.19 16.33
C PHE A 558 -31.43 6.53 17.08
N GLY A 559 -30.63 6.63 18.14
CA GLY A 559 -30.37 7.84 18.90
C GLY A 559 -28.87 8.08 19.09
N ASP A 560 -28.40 9.27 18.72
CA ASP A 560 -27.04 9.73 19.04
C ASP A 560 -27.07 10.43 20.40
N CYS A 561 -26.41 9.82 21.40
CA CYS A 561 -26.40 10.28 22.77
C CYS A 561 -25.22 11.21 23.10
N GLN A 562 -24.40 11.62 22.12
CA GLN A 562 -23.30 12.57 22.38
C GLN A 562 -23.74 13.90 23.00
N THR A 563 -24.98 14.34 22.73
CA THR A 563 -25.55 15.57 23.29
C THR A 563 -26.55 15.31 24.41
N VAL A 564 -26.82 14.04 24.76
CA VAL A 564 -27.82 13.66 25.76
C VAL A 564 -27.15 13.57 27.12
N ARG A 565 -27.51 14.45 28.04
CA ARG A 565 -26.88 14.54 29.37
C ARG A 565 -27.83 14.21 30.51
N THR A 566 -29.13 14.25 30.28
CA THR A 566 -30.18 13.99 31.28
C THR A 566 -31.28 13.09 30.71
N TRP A 567 -32.17 12.57 31.56
CA TRP A 567 -33.36 11.84 31.10
C TRP A 567 -34.30 12.72 30.26
N ALA A 568 -34.43 14.01 30.59
CA ALA A 568 -35.23 14.95 29.82
C ALA A 568 -34.67 15.13 28.39
N ASP A 569 -33.35 15.25 28.25
CA ASP A 569 -32.68 15.33 26.93
C ASP A 569 -32.93 14.07 26.09
N PHE A 570 -32.97 12.89 26.74
CA PHE A 570 -33.31 11.64 26.07
C PHE A 570 -34.77 11.65 25.59
N GLY A 571 -35.70 12.12 26.43
CA GLY A 571 -37.09 12.33 26.03
C GLY A 571 -37.23 13.30 24.85
N ASP A 572 -36.47 14.40 24.84
CA ASP A 572 -36.41 15.34 23.73
C ASP A 572 -35.82 14.73 22.45
N LEU A 573 -34.83 13.85 22.58
CA LEU A 573 -34.29 13.07 21.46
C LEU A 573 -35.38 12.18 20.88
N ALA A 574 -36.08 11.40 21.73
CA ALA A 574 -37.14 10.50 21.30
C ALA A 574 -38.30 11.27 20.61
N ARG A 575 -38.74 12.38 21.19
CA ARG A 575 -39.76 13.26 20.59
C ARG A 575 -39.36 13.76 19.21
N ARG A 576 -38.13 14.27 19.05
CA ARG A 576 -37.67 14.87 17.78
C ARG A 576 -37.28 13.85 16.71
N LYS A 577 -36.58 12.78 17.10
CA LYS A 577 -36.00 11.81 16.15
C LYS A 577 -36.94 10.66 15.84
N TRP A 578 -37.74 10.22 16.82
CA TRP A 578 -38.65 9.10 16.66
C TRP A 578 -40.11 9.55 16.57
N GLY A 579 -40.40 10.84 16.79
CA GLY A 579 -41.74 11.42 16.57
C GLY A 579 -42.80 10.90 17.54
N VAL A 580 -42.41 10.42 18.73
CA VAL A 580 -43.31 9.93 19.78
C VAL A 580 -43.73 11.08 20.68
N ASP A 581 -44.98 11.08 21.14
CA ASP A 581 -45.45 12.05 22.14
C ASP A 581 -45.14 11.54 23.55
N LEU A 582 -44.34 12.29 24.32
CA LEU A 582 -43.86 11.92 25.65
C LEU A 582 -44.00 13.11 26.59
N GLN A 583 -44.11 12.84 27.89
CA GLN A 583 -44.12 13.87 28.91
C GLN A 583 -42.83 14.71 28.87
N ALA A 584 -42.95 16.01 29.21
CA ALA A 584 -41.83 16.94 29.17
C ALA A 584 -40.73 16.57 30.18
N ASP A 585 -41.11 16.03 31.35
CA ASP A 585 -40.21 15.53 32.39
C ASP A 585 -39.98 14.03 32.25
N PHE A 586 -39.38 13.61 31.13
CA PHE A 586 -39.11 12.18 30.90
C PHE A 586 -38.30 11.57 32.05
N ARG A 587 -38.78 10.43 32.58
CA ARG A 587 -38.19 9.67 33.68
C ARG A 587 -38.14 8.17 33.30
N PRO A 588 -37.30 7.35 33.95
CA PRO A 588 -37.13 5.94 33.58
C PRO A 588 -38.41 5.09 33.62
N ASP A 589 -39.34 5.39 34.51
CA ASP A 589 -40.66 4.76 34.59
C ASP A 589 -41.51 5.00 33.32
N HIS A 590 -41.25 6.07 32.57
CA HIS A 590 -41.88 6.34 31.28
C HIS A 590 -41.30 5.53 30.09
N MET A 591 -40.27 4.69 30.31
CA MET A 591 -39.66 3.88 29.25
C MET A 591 -40.62 2.82 28.68
N ALA A 592 -41.50 2.24 29.52
CA ALA A 592 -42.47 1.25 29.06
C ALA A 592 -43.49 1.86 28.09
N ASP A 593 -44.00 3.05 28.41
CA ASP A 593 -44.91 3.81 27.55
C ASP A 593 -44.26 4.19 26.22
N LEU A 594 -42.97 4.58 26.26
CA LEU A 594 -42.19 4.83 25.05
C LEU A 594 -42.12 3.59 24.16
N VAL A 595 -41.73 2.44 24.69
CA VAL A 595 -41.62 1.19 23.91
C VAL A 595 -42.97 0.76 23.34
N ALA A 596 -44.05 0.86 24.12
CA ALA A 596 -45.40 0.57 23.64
C ALA A 596 -45.77 1.45 22.43
N LYS A 597 -45.56 2.76 22.53
CA LYS A 597 -45.81 3.73 21.44
C LYS A 597 -44.95 3.51 20.20
N LEU A 598 -43.74 2.97 20.36
CA LEU A 598 -42.89 2.59 19.24
C LEU A 598 -43.41 1.32 18.58
N GLY A 599 -43.79 0.31 19.38
CA GLY A 599 -44.32 -0.97 18.90
C GLY A 599 -45.62 -0.83 18.09
N GLU A 600 -46.48 0.14 18.41
CA GLU A 600 -47.73 0.42 17.67
C GLU A 600 -47.52 0.86 16.21
N ARG A 601 -46.29 1.20 15.80
CA ARG A 601 -46.00 1.80 14.49
C ARG A 601 -45.74 0.79 13.37
N GLY A 602 -45.60 -0.48 13.71
CA GLY A 602 -45.24 -1.50 12.74
C GLY A 602 -45.32 -2.90 13.30
N GLU A 603 -45.08 -3.87 12.41
CA GLU A 603 -44.96 -5.28 12.78
C GLU A 603 -43.47 -5.59 12.98
N GLY A 604 -43.12 -6.20 14.12
CA GLY A 604 -41.75 -6.61 14.44
C GLY A 604 -41.30 -6.16 15.82
N GLN A 605 -40.21 -6.77 16.31
CA GLN A 605 -39.66 -6.45 17.63
C GLN A 605 -38.99 -5.07 17.62
N VAL A 606 -39.20 -4.29 18.68
CA VAL A 606 -38.60 -2.96 18.86
C VAL A 606 -37.12 -3.11 19.23
N VAL A 607 -36.25 -2.47 18.46
CA VAL A 607 -34.81 -2.38 18.73
C VAL A 607 -34.40 -0.93 18.86
N ILE A 608 -33.95 -0.54 20.04
CA ILE A 608 -33.48 0.83 20.31
C ILE A 608 -31.94 0.83 20.29
N ILE A 609 -31.37 1.61 19.39
CA ILE A 609 -29.92 1.74 19.21
C ILE A 609 -29.48 3.10 19.76
N LEU A 610 -28.65 3.09 20.80
CA LEU A 610 -28.13 4.29 21.45
C LEU A 610 -26.60 4.35 21.29
N ASP A 611 -26.13 5.28 20.48
CA ASP A 611 -24.70 5.51 20.24
C ASP A 611 -24.12 6.53 21.23
N GLU A 612 -22.90 6.31 21.69
CA GLU A 612 -22.16 7.18 22.63
C GLU A 612 -22.94 7.49 23.94
N ILE A 613 -23.44 6.45 24.61
CA ILE A 613 -24.29 6.54 25.80
C ILE A 613 -23.57 6.98 27.09
N ASP A 614 -22.24 7.07 27.06
CA ASP A 614 -21.39 7.27 28.25
C ASP A 614 -21.76 8.54 29.06
N GLN A 615 -22.17 9.65 28.41
CA GLN A 615 -22.56 10.87 29.11
C GLN A 615 -23.86 10.72 29.91
N LEU A 616 -24.86 10.03 29.35
CA LEU A 616 -26.12 9.75 30.04
C LEU A 616 -25.88 8.81 31.23
N LEU A 617 -25.01 7.81 31.04
CA LEU A 617 -24.60 6.88 32.10
C LEU A 617 -23.96 7.59 33.29
N ASP A 618 -23.06 8.54 33.05
CA ASP A 618 -22.41 9.31 34.10
C ASP A 618 -23.41 10.12 34.93
N TRP A 619 -24.41 10.70 34.27
CA TRP A 619 -25.47 11.43 34.96
C TRP A 619 -26.40 10.50 35.74
N ASP A 620 -26.88 9.41 35.12
CA ASP A 620 -27.79 8.40 35.72
C ASP A 620 -27.16 7.69 36.95
N SER A 621 -25.82 7.67 37.01
CA SER A 621 -25.04 7.13 38.13
C SER A 621 -24.99 8.04 39.35
N THR A 622 -25.27 9.35 39.21
CA THR A 622 -25.12 10.32 40.28
C THR A 622 -26.42 10.41 41.09
N PRO A 623 -26.41 10.16 42.42
CA PRO A 623 -27.63 10.27 43.21
C PRO A 623 -28.10 11.72 43.27
N SER A 624 -29.30 12.00 42.75
CA SER A 624 -30.09 13.15 43.19
C SER A 624 -31.09 12.68 44.25
N ASN A 625 -31.45 13.55 45.20
CA ASN A 625 -32.23 13.22 46.41
C ASN A 625 -33.54 12.44 46.16
N ASP A 626 -34.08 12.43 44.93
CA ASP A 626 -35.37 11.80 44.57
C ASP A 626 -35.26 10.67 43.51
N SER A 627 -34.06 10.11 43.26
CA SER A 627 -33.87 9.10 42.20
C SER A 627 -33.08 7.87 42.65
N VAL A 628 -33.48 6.71 42.14
CA VAL A 628 -32.71 5.46 42.27
C VAL A 628 -31.51 5.53 41.31
N PRO A 629 -30.27 5.28 41.77
CA PRO A 629 -29.12 5.22 40.89
C PRO A 629 -29.30 4.19 39.77
N GLU A 630 -28.85 4.56 38.57
CA GLU A 630 -28.96 3.74 37.35
C GLU A 630 -30.42 3.42 36.94
N GLY A 631 -31.34 4.35 37.20
CA GLY A 631 -32.77 4.16 36.94
C GLY A 631 -33.08 3.89 35.47
N PHE A 632 -32.41 4.58 34.54
CA PHE A 632 -32.62 4.42 33.10
C PHE A 632 -32.29 3.00 32.62
N PHE A 633 -31.14 2.46 33.04
CA PHE A 633 -30.70 1.13 32.63
C PHE A 633 -31.51 0.01 33.28
N ARG A 634 -31.95 0.20 34.53
CA ARG A 634 -32.89 -0.75 35.18
C ARG A 634 -34.19 -0.88 34.38
N ALA A 635 -34.72 0.23 33.89
CA ALA A 635 -35.90 0.21 33.02
C ALA A 635 -35.63 -0.51 31.69
N CYS A 636 -34.50 -0.21 31.02
CA CYS A 636 -34.10 -0.91 29.79
C CYS A 636 -33.94 -2.42 30.02
N ARG A 637 -33.39 -2.83 31.16
CA ARG A 637 -33.22 -4.24 31.52
C ARG A 637 -34.56 -4.96 31.70
N SER A 638 -35.51 -4.34 32.41
CA SER A 638 -36.86 -4.92 32.59
C SER A 638 -37.51 -5.19 31.23
N LEU A 639 -37.50 -4.18 30.35
CA LEU A 639 -38.11 -4.26 29.01
C LEU A 639 -37.48 -5.33 28.12
N SER A 640 -36.16 -5.53 28.23
CA SER A 640 -35.46 -6.58 27.49
C SER A 640 -35.75 -7.98 28.02
N GLN A 641 -35.85 -8.15 29.35
CA GLN A 641 -36.20 -9.43 29.97
C GLN A 641 -37.66 -9.83 29.70
N GLU A 642 -38.56 -8.85 29.59
CA GLU A 642 -39.95 -9.03 29.20
C GLU A 642 -40.12 -9.28 27.68
N GLY A 643 -39.06 -9.11 26.89
CA GLY A 643 -39.08 -9.26 25.44
C GLY A 643 -39.76 -8.10 24.69
N ALA A 644 -40.14 -7.02 25.39
CA ALA A 644 -40.84 -5.86 24.83
C ALA A 644 -39.95 -5.04 23.89
N ALA A 645 -38.66 -4.91 24.21
CA ALA A 645 -37.67 -4.27 23.34
C ALA A 645 -36.25 -4.79 23.63
N HIS A 646 -35.41 -4.85 22.60
CA HIS A 646 -33.97 -5.07 22.78
C HIS A 646 -33.17 -3.81 22.49
N PHE A 647 -31.98 -3.73 23.09
CA PHE A 647 -31.16 -2.52 23.06
C PHE A 647 -29.79 -2.81 22.46
N VAL A 648 -29.30 -1.89 21.64
CA VAL A 648 -27.89 -1.85 21.21
C VAL A 648 -27.27 -0.59 21.77
N PHE A 649 -26.37 -0.73 22.73
CA PHE A 649 -25.61 0.39 23.29
C PHE A 649 -24.24 0.48 22.64
N SER A 650 -23.73 1.69 22.46
CA SER A 650 -22.33 1.94 22.11
C SER A 650 -21.74 2.98 23.03
N GLY A 651 -20.47 2.79 23.38
CA GLY A 651 -19.73 3.67 24.28
C GLY A 651 -18.30 3.21 24.47
N GLU A 652 -17.61 3.81 25.43
CA GLU A 652 -16.19 3.61 25.67
C GLU A 652 -15.96 3.10 27.09
N ARG A 653 -15.43 3.95 27.97
CA ARG A 653 -14.99 3.53 29.30
C ARG A 653 -16.15 3.33 30.26
N ARG A 654 -17.18 4.19 30.21
CA ARG A 654 -18.21 4.20 31.27
C ARG A 654 -19.07 2.97 31.20
N ILE A 655 -19.64 2.69 30.03
CA ILE A 655 -20.41 1.47 29.81
C ILE A 655 -19.57 0.20 30.03
N ALA A 656 -18.31 0.17 29.58
CA ALA A 656 -17.43 -0.98 29.77
C ALA A 656 -17.19 -1.28 31.27
N ASN A 657 -16.84 -0.26 32.06
CA ASN A 657 -16.62 -0.42 33.50
C ASN A 657 -17.89 -0.90 34.22
N ARG A 658 -19.08 -0.43 33.82
CA ARG A 658 -20.36 -0.88 34.39
C ARG A 658 -20.66 -2.33 34.02
N LEU A 659 -20.44 -2.73 32.76
CA LEU A 659 -20.63 -4.11 32.33
C LEU A 659 -19.68 -5.10 33.01
N TRP A 660 -18.52 -4.62 33.46
CA TRP A 660 -17.52 -5.43 34.14
C TRP A 660 -17.61 -5.42 35.67
N ASP A 661 -18.46 -4.57 36.24
CA ASP A 661 -18.68 -4.49 37.68
C ASP A 661 -19.82 -5.45 38.09
N PRO A 662 -19.52 -6.53 38.85
CA PRO A 662 -20.54 -7.47 39.31
C PRO A 662 -21.62 -6.85 40.20
N LEU A 663 -21.34 -5.70 40.82
CA LEU A 663 -22.29 -4.96 41.64
C LEU A 663 -23.19 -4.04 40.81
N SER A 664 -22.87 -3.84 39.53
CA SER A 664 -23.69 -3.02 38.66
C SER A 664 -24.91 -3.77 38.15
N PRO A 665 -26.10 -3.14 38.14
CA PRO A 665 -27.27 -3.55 37.35
C PRO A 665 -27.00 -3.92 35.89
N HIS A 666 -25.86 -3.50 35.34
CA HIS A 666 -25.41 -3.78 33.99
C HIS A 666 -24.78 -5.19 33.83
N TRP A 667 -24.34 -5.80 34.93
CA TRP A 667 -23.79 -7.16 34.93
C TRP A 667 -24.85 -8.16 34.42
N ASN A 668 -24.49 -8.93 33.38
CA ASN A 668 -25.36 -9.88 32.67
C ASN A 668 -26.60 -9.28 31.97
N PHE A 669 -26.69 -7.95 31.79
CA PHE A 669 -27.77 -7.35 31.02
C PHE A 669 -27.51 -7.42 29.50
N CYS A 670 -26.32 -7.00 29.06
CA CYS A 670 -25.96 -6.99 27.64
C CYS A 670 -24.83 -7.96 27.34
N ARG A 671 -24.85 -8.54 26.14
CA ARG A 671 -23.68 -9.23 25.58
C ARG A 671 -22.69 -8.20 25.07
N GLU A 672 -21.44 -8.28 25.51
CA GLU A 672 -20.38 -7.41 25.01
C GLU A 672 -19.90 -7.86 23.62
N VAL A 673 -19.76 -6.90 22.72
CA VAL A 673 -19.06 -7.06 21.44
C VAL A 673 -17.96 -6.02 21.41
N GLN A 674 -16.72 -6.47 21.61
CA GLN A 674 -15.54 -5.60 21.66
C GLN A 674 -14.98 -5.40 20.26
N LEU A 675 -14.93 -4.15 19.80
CA LEU A 675 -14.29 -3.76 18.55
C LEU A 675 -12.81 -3.47 18.80
N ALA A 676 -11.95 -4.33 18.25
CA ALA A 676 -10.51 -4.14 18.23
C ALA A 676 -10.03 -3.59 16.88
N GLN A 677 -8.74 -3.54 16.56
CA GLN A 677 -8.29 -3.21 15.20
C GLN A 677 -8.85 -4.17 14.14
N LEU A 678 -8.82 -3.76 12.86
CA LEU A 678 -9.15 -4.62 11.73
C LEU A 678 -8.10 -5.70 11.55
N ASP A 679 -8.54 -6.85 11.02
CA ASP A 679 -7.64 -7.89 10.54
C ASP A 679 -6.79 -7.33 9.37
N ARG A 680 -5.62 -7.95 9.16
CA ARG A 680 -4.65 -7.46 8.17
C ARG A 680 -5.21 -7.33 6.76
N SER A 681 -6.02 -8.30 6.31
CA SER A 681 -6.67 -8.23 5.00
C SER A 681 -7.56 -6.99 4.89
N ASP A 682 -8.39 -6.76 5.89
CA ASP A 682 -9.44 -5.73 5.84
C ASP A 682 -8.83 -4.33 5.97
N ALA A 683 -7.81 -4.18 6.82
CA ALA A 683 -7.03 -2.96 6.92
C ALA A 683 -6.33 -2.61 5.61
N LEU A 684 -5.75 -3.61 4.92
CA LEU A 684 -5.10 -3.40 3.65
C LEU A 684 -6.11 -3.12 2.53
N SER A 685 -7.26 -3.78 2.51
CA SER A 685 -8.34 -3.45 1.56
C SER A 685 -8.87 -2.04 1.75
N LEU A 686 -9.07 -1.60 3.01
CA LEU A 686 -9.48 -0.24 3.36
C LEU A 686 -8.52 0.82 2.80
N LEU A 687 -7.22 0.51 2.71
CA LEU A 687 -6.20 1.39 2.14
C LEU A 687 -6.09 1.23 0.61
N ILE A 688 -5.99 0.01 0.11
CA ILE A 688 -5.50 -0.25 -1.24
C ILE A 688 -6.63 -0.18 -2.27
N ASP A 689 -7.81 -0.68 -1.96
CA ASP A 689 -8.91 -0.74 -2.92
C ASP A 689 -9.35 0.66 -3.38
N PRO A 690 -9.48 1.67 -2.50
CA PRO A 690 -9.77 3.03 -2.92
C PRO A 690 -8.68 3.65 -3.81
N LEU A 691 -7.41 3.38 -3.54
CA LEU A 691 -6.28 3.87 -4.37
C LEU A 691 -6.32 3.23 -5.77
N ARG A 692 -6.55 1.91 -5.84
CA ARG A 692 -6.67 1.19 -7.11
C ARG A 692 -7.90 1.64 -7.91
N ALA A 693 -9.02 1.90 -7.22
CA ALA A 693 -10.23 2.42 -7.86
C ALA A 693 -10.00 3.79 -8.50
N MET A 694 -9.11 4.60 -7.92
CA MET A 694 -8.61 5.85 -8.48
C MET A 694 -7.50 5.66 -9.52
N ASN A 695 -7.19 4.46 -9.99
CA ASN A 695 -6.10 4.16 -10.93
C ASN A 695 -4.68 4.54 -10.42
N ILE A 696 -4.48 4.62 -9.10
CA ILE A 696 -3.16 4.76 -8.49
C ILE A 696 -2.49 3.39 -8.42
N GLN A 697 -1.28 3.28 -8.98
CA GLN A 697 -0.53 2.04 -9.02
C GLN A 697 0.31 1.86 -7.76
N ILE A 698 0.42 0.63 -7.26
CA ILE A 698 1.27 0.30 -6.11
C ILE A 698 2.46 -0.52 -6.60
N VAL A 699 3.66 0.03 -6.43
CA VAL A 699 4.94 -0.58 -6.75
C VAL A 699 5.38 -1.44 -5.57
N ASP A 700 5.76 -2.69 -5.85
CA ASP A 700 6.08 -3.69 -4.83
C ASP A 700 5.00 -3.79 -3.74
N GLY A 701 3.81 -4.26 -4.14
CA GLY A 701 2.65 -4.37 -3.26
C GLY A 701 2.94 -5.07 -1.94
N SER A 702 3.81 -6.09 -1.92
CA SER A 702 4.20 -6.77 -0.68
C SER A 702 4.94 -5.86 0.30
N ALA A 703 5.91 -5.07 -0.17
CA ALA A 703 6.64 -4.15 0.68
C ALA A 703 5.72 -3.02 1.17
N PHE A 704 4.89 -2.48 0.28
CA PHE A 704 3.89 -1.45 0.62
C PHE A 704 2.92 -1.95 1.71
N GLU A 705 2.37 -3.15 1.53
CA GLU A 705 1.44 -3.77 2.49
C GLU A 705 2.11 -4.05 3.85
N ASN A 706 3.38 -4.47 3.85
CA ASN A 706 4.13 -4.69 5.09
C ASN A 706 4.35 -3.39 5.87
N GLU A 707 4.79 -2.32 5.20
CA GLU A 707 5.00 -1.01 5.83
C GLU A 707 3.68 -0.39 6.29
N ALA A 708 2.63 -0.44 5.47
CA ALA A 708 1.31 0.07 5.85
C ALA A 708 0.76 -0.67 7.08
N TRP A 709 0.91 -2.01 7.12
CA TRP A 709 0.47 -2.80 8.27
C TRP A 709 1.28 -2.49 9.53
N SER A 710 2.61 -2.47 9.44
CA SER A 710 3.47 -2.22 10.61
C SER A 710 3.19 -0.84 11.23
N ARG A 711 3.00 0.18 10.40
CA ARG A 711 2.80 1.57 10.84
C ARG A 711 1.39 1.88 11.32
N THR A 712 0.38 1.08 10.94
CA THR A 712 -1.02 1.34 11.31
C THR A 712 -1.59 0.32 12.29
N SER A 713 -1.02 -0.89 12.34
CA SER A 713 -1.49 -2.03 13.14
C SER A 713 -3.00 -2.31 12.99
N GLY A 714 -3.56 -2.01 11.81
CA GLY A 714 -4.97 -2.25 11.47
C GLY A 714 -5.98 -1.26 12.07
N HIS A 715 -5.55 -0.18 12.71
CA HIS A 715 -6.49 0.79 13.27
C HIS A 715 -7.19 1.60 12.16
N PRO A 716 -8.53 1.52 11.98
CA PRO A 716 -9.25 2.10 10.83
C PRO A 716 -8.96 3.59 10.61
N GLN A 717 -8.97 4.39 11.68
CA GLN A 717 -8.66 5.81 11.59
C GLN A 717 -7.24 6.09 11.08
N ILE A 718 -6.24 5.35 11.56
CA ILE A 718 -4.84 5.57 11.23
C ILE A 718 -4.58 5.08 9.79
N VAL A 719 -5.21 3.97 9.39
CA VAL A 719 -5.20 3.49 8.00
C VAL A 719 -5.77 4.55 7.05
N GLN A 720 -6.95 5.11 7.36
CA GLN A 720 -7.53 6.19 6.55
C GLN A 720 -6.68 7.46 6.56
N TYR A 721 -6.07 7.79 7.69
CA TYR A 721 -5.17 8.94 7.80
C TYR A 721 -3.90 8.76 6.96
N LEU A 722 -3.30 7.57 6.96
CA LEU A 722 -2.21 7.21 6.06
C LEU A 722 -2.64 7.37 4.61
N GLY A 723 -3.81 6.83 4.24
CA GLY A 723 -4.36 6.97 2.90
C GLY A 723 -4.52 8.42 2.44
N ASP A 724 -5.08 9.29 3.30
CA ASP A 724 -5.23 10.72 3.02
C ASP A 724 -3.87 11.40 2.80
N ARG A 725 -2.88 11.07 3.62
CA ARG A 725 -1.53 11.64 3.52
C ARG A 725 -0.77 11.16 2.27
N LEU A 726 -0.93 9.89 1.90
CA LEU A 726 -0.38 9.37 0.64
C LEU A 726 -0.98 10.11 -0.56
N ILE A 727 -2.29 10.40 -0.55
CA ILE A 727 -2.92 11.18 -1.61
C ILE A 727 -2.38 12.61 -1.65
N ARG A 728 -2.16 13.27 -0.50
CA ARG A 728 -1.52 14.59 -0.45
C ARG A 728 -0.10 14.55 -1.03
N SER A 729 0.68 13.53 -0.69
CA SER A 729 2.04 13.36 -1.24
C SER A 729 2.04 13.22 -2.77
N LEU A 730 1.01 12.56 -3.34
CA LEU A 730 0.82 12.46 -4.79
C LEU A 730 0.39 13.79 -5.41
N ASP A 731 -0.42 14.57 -4.70
CA ASP A 731 -0.82 15.91 -5.13
C ASP A 731 0.42 16.82 -5.28
N ASP A 732 1.39 16.72 -4.37
CA ASP A 732 2.59 17.55 -4.43
C ASP A 732 3.56 17.20 -5.59
N ARG A 733 3.35 16.10 -6.31
CA ARG A 733 4.23 15.67 -7.42
C ARG A 733 4.07 16.53 -8.68
N ALA A 734 5.19 16.89 -9.29
CA ALA A 734 5.23 17.68 -10.53
C ALA A 734 4.65 16.91 -11.74
N ASP A 735 5.00 15.64 -11.90
CA ASP A 735 4.41 14.76 -12.92
C ASP A 735 3.37 13.82 -12.30
N ARG A 736 2.14 13.93 -12.79
CA ARG A 736 0.98 13.14 -12.34
C ARG A 736 0.44 12.20 -13.43
N ARG A 737 1.16 12.01 -14.54
CA ARG A 737 0.73 11.15 -15.64
C ARG A 737 0.72 9.66 -15.27
N ASN A 738 1.57 9.25 -14.32
CA ASN A 738 1.63 7.89 -13.79
C ASN A 738 1.75 7.93 -12.26
N LEU A 739 0.60 8.02 -11.57
CA LEU A 739 0.59 8.04 -10.11
C LEU A 739 0.94 6.65 -9.57
N THR A 740 2.07 6.57 -8.89
CA THR A 740 2.62 5.35 -8.32
C THR A 740 2.96 5.58 -6.85
N LEU A 741 2.64 4.62 -6.00
CA LEU A 741 3.03 4.59 -4.60
C LEU A 741 3.92 3.39 -4.32
N SER A 742 4.87 3.56 -3.42
CA SER A 742 5.85 2.56 -3.01
C SER A 742 5.91 2.46 -1.49
N ALA A 743 6.64 1.47 -0.98
CA ALA A 743 6.86 1.33 0.47
C ALA A 743 7.55 2.58 1.06
N GLU A 744 8.44 3.23 0.31
CA GLU A 744 9.12 4.46 0.72
C GLU A 744 8.14 5.61 0.95
N ASP A 745 7.10 5.74 0.11
CA ASP A 745 6.06 6.77 0.32
C ASP A 745 5.31 6.57 1.65
N VAL A 746 5.10 5.32 2.08
CA VAL A 746 4.52 5.01 3.39
C VAL A 746 5.48 5.40 4.51
N VAL A 747 6.77 5.08 4.36
CA VAL A 747 7.81 5.47 5.30
C VAL A 747 7.87 6.98 5.48
N ASP A 748 8.07 7.71 4.38
CA ASP A 748 8.18 9.17 4.36
C ASP A 748 6.96 9.86 4.96
N THR A 749 5.76 9.33 4.67
CA THR A 749 4.50 9.87 5.20
C THR A 749 4.40 9.72 6.72
N THR A 750 4.86 8.59 7.25
CA THR A 750 4.67 8.23 8.65
C THR A 750 5.82 8.65 9.56
N GLU A 751 7.02 8.87 9.01
CA GLU A 751 8.18 9.44 9.72
C GLU A 751 8.08 10.96 9.88
N THR A 752 6.86 11.45 10.12
CA THR A 752 6.57 12.85 10.37
C THR A 752 6.01 13.03 11.78
N PHE A 753 6.35 14.15 12.42
CA PHE A 753 5.80 14.51 13.73
C PHE A 753 4.27 14.54 13.71
N GLU A 754 3.68 15.05 12.62
CA GLU A 754 2.22 15.14 12.46
C GLU A 754 1.55 13.75 12.43
N PHE A 755 2.20 12.74 11.83
CA PHE A 755 1.69 11.38 11.85
C PHE A 755 1.84 10.73 13.23
N ALA A 756 2.99 10.90 13.89
CA ALA A 756 3.22 10.43 15.25
C ALA A 756 2.20 11.02 16.25
N GLU A 757 1.92 12.32 16.14
CA GLU A 757 0.92 13.01 16.96
C GLU A 757 -0.49 12.44 16.75
N HIS A 758 -0.90 12.27 15.49
CA HIS A 758 -2.20 11.70 15.17
C HIS A 758 -2.33 10.25 15.67
N TYR A 759 -1.27 9.46 15.51
CA TYR A 759 -1.20 8.07 15.95
C TYR A 759 -1.40 7.96 17.46
N LEU A 760 -0.58 8.68 18.23
CA LEU A 760 -0.65 8.66 19.70
C LEU A 760 -1.96 9.23 20.20
N THR A 761 -2.44 10.34 19.64
CA THR A 761 -3.74 10.94 20.02
C THR A 761 -4.89 9.97 19.77
N THR A 762 -4.82 9.17 18.70
CA THR A 762 -5.85 8.17 18.39
C THR A 762 -5.85 7.04 19.42
N TYR A 763 -4.69 6.43 19.72
CA TYR A 763 -4.59 5.33 20.67
C TYR A 763 -4.76 5.75 22.13
N TRP A 764 -4.17 6.86 22.53
CA TRP A 764 -4.29 7.41 23.88
C TRP A 764 -5.56 8.20 24.12
N GLY A 765 -6.45 8.37 23.13
CA GLY A 765 -7.64 9.24 23.16
C GLY A 765 -8.08 9.71 24.56
N GLN A 766 -8.72 8.82 25.34
CA GLN A 766 -9.14 9.09 26.72
C GLN A 766 -8.31 8.37 27.78
N ALA A 767 -7.10 7.93 27.46
CA ALA A 767 -6.24 7.21 28.37
C ALA A 767 -5.87 8.08 29.59
N THR A 768 -5.97 7.51 30.79
CA THR A 768 -5.59 8.19 32.04
C THR A 768 -4.07 8.40 32.09
N PRO A 769 -3.55 9.32 32.93
CA PRO A 769 -2.11 9.48 33.12
C PRO A 769 -1.42 8.15 33.48
N PHE A 770 -2.10 7.31 34.27
CA PHE A 770 -1.61 5.99 34.64
C PHE A 770 -1.58 5.01 33.47
N GLU A 771 -2.66 4.92 32.68
CA GLU A 771 -2.67 4.08 31.47
C GLU A 771 -1.60 4.51 30.46
N LYS A 772 -1.30 5.82 30.38
CA LYS A 772 -0.19 6.35 29.58
C LYS A 772 1.17 5.90 30.14
N ALA A 773 1.35 5.93 31.45
CA ALA A 773 2.58 5.45 32.10
C ALA A 773 2.78 3.94 31.90
N VAL A 774 1.72 3.14 32.09
CA VAL A 774 1.71 1.68 31.85
C VAL A 774 2.04 1.36 30.40
N SER A 775 1.39 2.02 29.43
CA SER A 775 1.68 1.79 28.00
C SER A 775 3.11 2.19 27.61
N ARG A 776 3.70 3.23 28.23
CA ARG A 776 5.13 3.56 28.07
C ARG A 776 6.05 2.49 28.65
N ALA A 777 5.72 1.92 29.81
CA ALA A 777 6.50 0.85 30.41
C ALA A 777 6.51 -0.41 29.50
N VAL A 778 5.36 -0.78 28.93
CA VAL A 778 5.26 -1.88 27.96
C VAL A 778 6.00 -1.56 26.67
N ALA A 779 5.89 -0.33 26.14
CA ALA A 779 6.63 0.10 24.95
C ALA A 779 8.16 0.10 25.15
N ALA A 780 8.63 0.30 26.39
CA ALA A 780 10.03 0.15 26.79
C ALA A 780 10.44 -1.32 27.03
N GLY A 781 9.55 -2.28 26.78
CA GLY A 781 9.82 -3.72 26.85
C GLY A 781 9.47 -4.39 28.19
N ALA A 782 8.51 -3.84 28.95
CA ALA A 782 7.98 -4.53 30.13
C ALA A 782 6.95 -5.57 29.67
N THR A 783 7.17 -6.83 30.04
CA THR A 783 6.39 -7.99 29.59
C THR A 783 5.50 -8.56 30.69
N THR A 784 5.77 -8.23 31.96
CA THR A 784 5.00 -8.70 33.12
C THR A 784 4.48 -7.55 33.97
N SER A 785 3.43 -7.80 34.75
CA SER A 785 2.88 -6.81 35.70
C SER A 785 3.93 -6.32 36.70
N ALA A 786 4.82 -7.20 37.15
CA ALA A 786 5.91 -6.86 38.08
C ALA A 786 6.91 -5.88 37.44
N GLU A 787 7.33 -6.16 36.20
CA GLU A 787 8.24 -5.29 35.44
C GLU A 787 7.62 -3.92 35.14
N ILE A 788 6.31 -3.86 34.90
CA ILE A 788 5.60 -2.59 34.72
C ILE A 788 5.68 -1.77 36.01
N ILE A 789 5.34 -2.36 37.15
CA ILE A 789 5.37 -1.68 38.46
C ILE A 789 6.77 -1.14 38.78
N GLU A 790 7.82 -1.92 38.49
CA GLU A 790 9.21 -1.51 38.71
C GLU A 790 9.62 -0.28 37.87
N ARG A 791 9.05 -0.12 36.67
CA ARG A 791 9.41 0.95 35.72
C ARG A 791 8.56 2.21 35.84
N LEU A 792 7.55 2.23 36.68
CA LEU A 792 6.75 3.43 36.94
C LEU A 792 7.51 4.41 37.84
N PRO A 793 7.58 5.71 37.50
CA PRO A 793 8.41 6.67 38.23
C PRO A 793 7.83 7.03 39.62
N GLY A 794 8.50 6.60 40.71
CA GLY A 794 8.55 7.22 42.05
C GLY A 794 7.29 7.22 42.97
N ASP A 795 7.44 6.66 44.18
CA ASP A 795 6.52 6.65 45.35
C ASP A 795 5.08 6.12 45.15
N GLU A 796 4.96 5.04 44.36
CA GLU A 796 3.70 4.38 44.05
C GLU A 796 3.41 3.12 44.88
N THR A 797 3.70 3.13 46.19
CA THR A 797 3.07 2.17 47.14
C THR A 797 1.53 2.32 47.24
N ALA A 798 0.94 3.25 46.49
CA ALA A 798 -0.51 3.51 46.43
C ALA A 798 -1.26 2.74 45.31
N TRP A 799 -0.57 2.08 44.38
CA TRP A 799 -1.18 1.55 43.16
C TRP A 799 -1.36 0.05 43.31
N GLY A 800 -2.50 -0.35 43.88
CA GLY A 800 -2.82 -1.76 44.08
C GLY A 800 -2.92 -2.55 42.77
N GLU A 801 -2.73 -3.86 42.84
CA GLU A 801 -2.83 -4.79 41.69
C GLU A 801 -4.15 -4.63 40.91
N ASN A 802 -5.24 -4.30 41.60
CA ASN A 802 -6.55 -4.05 41.00
C ASN A 802 -6.54 -2.83 40.05
N THR A 803 -5.78 -1.79 40.38
CA THR A 803 -5.65 -0.58 39.55
C THR A 803 -4.90 -0.88 38.26
N LEU A 804 -3.81 -1.66 38.35
CA LEU A 804 -3.06 -2.11 37.17
C LEU A 804 -3.89 -3.05 36.29
N ALA A 805 -4.61 -4.00 36.89
CA ALA A 805 -5.50 -4.90 36.16
C ALA A 805 -6.60 -4.14 35.39
N GLY A 806 -7.19 -3.11 36.02
CA GLY A 806 -8.14 -2.21 35.37
C GLY A 806 -7.53 -1.44 34.21
N ALA A 807 -6.33 -0.86 34.40
CA ALA A 807 -5.62 -0.13 33.35
C ALA A 807 -5.25 -1.03 32.16
N LEU A 808 -4.74 -2.24 32.41
CA LEU A 808 -4.44 -3.22 31.36
C LEU A 808 -5.68 -3.64 30.59
N ARG A 809 -6.82 -3.83 31.28
CA ARG A 809 -8.11 -4.13 30.62
C ARG A 809 -8.54 -3.01 29.68
N MET A 810 -8.41 -1.75 30.12
CA MET A 810 -8.70 -0.59 29.27
C MET A 810 -7.73 -0.46 28.09
N LEU A 811 -6.43 -0.66 28.30
CA LEU A 811 -5.42 -0.62 27.24
C LEU A 811 -5.62 -1.74 26.20
N ARG A 812 -6.13 -2.92 26.60
CA ARG A 812 -6.54 -3.98 25.69
C ARG A 812 -7.79 -3.59 24.89
N LEU A 813 -8.80 -3.01 25.54
CA LEU A 813 -9.99 -2.48 24.86
C LEU A 813 -9.61 -1.40 23.83
N TYR A 814 -8.59 -0.60 24.11
CA TYR A 814 -8.08 0.42 23.19
C TYR A 814 -7.14 -0.14 22.11
N GLY A 815 -6.82 -1.44 22.15
CA GLY A 815 -5.94 -2.08 21.18
C GLY A 815 -4.48 -1.64 21.28
N VAL A 816 -4.05 -1.09 22.42
CA VAL A 816 -2.67 -0.63 22.64
C VAL A 816 -1.78 -1.82 22.99
N VAL A 817 -2.24 -2.66 23.92
CA VAL A 817 -1.52 -3.84 24.40
C VAL A 817 -2.36 -5.10 24.19
N GLU A 818 -1.67 -6.24 24.12
CA GLU A 818 -2.29 -7.56 24.14
C GLU A 818 -1.48 -8.51 25.02
N GLU A 819 -2.11 -9.61 25.40
CA GLU A 819 -1.46 -10.69 26.14
C GLU A 819 -1.34 -11.90 25.24
N ARG A 820 -0.11 -12.39 25.07
CA ARG A 820 0.20 -13.57 24.27
C ARG A 820 1.15 -14.46 25.04
N ASP A 821 0.78 -15.73 25.20
CA ASP A 821 1.57 -16.72 25.94
C ASP A 821 1.93 -16.27 27.38
N GLY A 822 1.02 -15.52 28.02
CA GLY A 822 1.21 -14.98 29.38
C GLY A 822 2.13 -13.75 29.47
N GLN A 823 2.59 -13.22 28.32
CA GLN A 823 3.40 -12.01 28.25
C GLN A 823 2.61 -10.85 27.63
N LEU A 824 2.79 -9.66 28.20
CA LEU A 824 2.26 -8.40 27.67
C LEU A 824 3.15 -7.91 26.53
N GLN A 825 2.54 -7.56 25.40
CA GLN A 825 3.22 -6.96 24.27
C GLN A 825 2.40 -5.82 23.65
N MET A 826 3.08 -5.00 22.85
CA MET A 826 2.42 -3.94 22.09
C MET A 826 1.63 -4.53 20.93
N ARG A 827 0.31 -4.34 20.94
CA ARG A 827 -0.54 -4.63 19.79
C ARG A 827 -0.43 -3.52 18.74
N ALA A 828 -0.27 -2.27 19.21
CA ALA A 828 0.07 -1.11 18.40
C ALA A 828 1.59 -1.11 18.13
N SER A 829 2.04 -1.84 17.10
CA SER A 829 3.47 -2.14 16.90
C SER A 829 4.36 -0.93 16.62
N TRP A 830 3.83 0.12 15.98
CA TRP A 830 4.56 1.37 15.71
C TRP A 830 4.51 2.38 16.86
N PHE A 831 3.87 2.02 17.97
CA PHE A 831 3.68 2.92 19.11
C PHE A 831 5.00 3.36 19.75
N SER A 832 5.98 2.46 19.87
CA SER A 832 7.30 2.80 20.40
C SER A 832 8.04 3.81 19.52
N GLN A 833 7.93 3.70 18.19
CA GLN A 833 8.47 4.65 17.24
C GLN A 833 7.71 5.99 17.28
N ALA A 834 6.38 5.97 17.41
CA ALA A 834 5.60 7.20 17.56
C ALA A 834 6.04 8.01 18.80
N LEU A 835 6.38 7.33 19.91
CA LEU A 835 6.89 7.96 21.11
C LEU A 835 8.26 8.62 20.94
N SER A 836 9.14 8.08 20.09
CA SER A 836 10.49 8.65 19.93
C SER A 836 10.48 10.05 19.32
N HIS A 837 9.45 10.40 18.53
CA HIS A 837 9.26 11.75 17.99
C HIS A 837 9.02 12.84 19.05
N TYR A 838 8.75 12.48 20.31
CA TYR A 838 8.52 13.40 21.42
C TYR A 838 9.66 13.44 22.43
N ASN A 839 10.67 12.57 22.29
CA ASN A 839 11.77 12.43 23.23
C ASN A 839 13.10 13.04 22.71
N ASP A 840 13.06 13.74 21.57
CA ASP A 840 14.18 14.51 20.99
C ASP A 840 14.19 15.98 21.44
#